data_AF-Q3UJX6-F1
#
_entry.id   AF-Q3UJX6-F1
#
_cell.length_a   1.000
_cell.length_b   1.000
_cell.length_c   1.000
_cell.angle_alpha   90.00
_cell.angle_beta   90.00
_cell.angle_gamma   90.00
#
_symmetry.space_group_name_H-M   'P 1'
#
loop_
_entity.id
_entity.type
_entity.pdbx_description
1 polymer ?
#
loop_
_entity_poly.entity_id
_entity_poly.type
_entity_poly.pdbx_seq_one_letter_code
_entity_poly.pdbx_strand_id
1 'polypeptide(L)'
;YRIGIVANDDLERQGCHPFYESVIANPFVTEQVPVESFAEVLLRTGKLTEAQTQVFPTTEVLLQLASDALPNDMTLALAYLLALPQVLDANKCFEKQAHSALSLQLAAYYYSLQIYARLAPCFRDKCHPLYRVDPKELIKMVTGHVAQHGHEGWPEDLLSLSRQLHYYSERLLDFTQAQLLQGLRKGVDVQRFTADDQYKRETILGLAESLEENVYSIALSLAQRYSISQWEVFMTHLEFLFSESGLSTGEIEKRAQTLHLFDTLKTDPESFHKHMVKYIYPTIEGLDHERLLYYFTLLESCGCANFETTAIKPEIHIRLLKKFKVVASGLNYKKLTDKSEDALEALEPVLTSQNILSISKLAPRIPGKHGQMLSPSSLYTVWLQKLFWAGDPHLIKQAPESSAEWLHACDVCLKYFDRLCPDDLITVMDAITFSPKAVSKLSVEAREEMTRKAIKTIKHFIEKPRKRNSEEDPQEGRGSQATYPDALAHLETSLAHLETLSHSFILSLRNSEQEILQKYSYFYDLSRSEKGKIHDQAVAMCLDGQPLRMIQQLLEVAIGPVNISPKDIVHTAITQIISALSGGSADLCGSRDPLQVLEGVVGAVRTSVDNGEELVSAEDVLQWLRPFCAEDTYPVRPRIQVLQLLGQSFHLSEEDGKLLVFFRTEAILRAAWPQRQVDIADIENEENRHTLFSELLESSHREVEFQHLILLLQAWPPMKSECVLANNPWVRLVTAMLTRCTEENKQSLGDEVLKICRSLYNTTQMLPVEGVKELCLLLLHQSLLLPSLKLLLESGEESLQAMALEQISAVTKVNDSNCDQELLSLLVDARLLVKCVSTPFYPHIVGHLVANNQQGRWNIEELARHLQEAGHEVEAGSLLLAVQGTHRVFRTFSIALSAVRQWV
;
A
#
# COMPACT_ATOMS: atom_id res chain seq x y z
N TYR A 1 43.70 24.85 47.97
CA TYR A 1 43.60 24.03 46.75
C TYR A 1 45.02 23.82 46.23
N ARG A 2 45.58 22.62 46.41
CA ARG A 2 46.88 22.25 45.83
C ARG A 2 46.69 22.21 44.31
N ILE A 3 47.41 23.06 43.59
CA ILE A 3 47.49 23.03 42.14
C ILE A 3 48.07 21.65 41.79
N GLY A 4 47.31 20.84 41.06
CA GLY A 4 47.82 19.60 40.50
C GLY A 4 49.00 19.94 39.59
N ILE A 5 50.09 19.19 39.74
CA ILE A 5 51.28 19.30 38.89
C ILE A 5 50.82 18.97 37.47
N VAL A 6 50.71 19.98 36.60
CA VAL A 6 50.45 19.75 35.17
C VAL A 6 51.79 19.37 34.56
N ALA A 7 51.92 18.14 34.07
CA ALA A 7 53.10 17.71 33.34
C ALA A 7 53.11 18.35 31.94
N ASN A 8 54.27 18.74 31.42
CA ASN A 8 54.44 19.31 30.07
C ASN A 8 54.42 18.22 28.98
N ASP A 9 53.49 17.26 29.10
CA ASP A 9 53.43 16.07 28.25
C ASP A 9 53.10 16.43 26.79
N ASP A 10 52.32 17.49 26.58
CA ASP A 10 51.97 18.02 25.24
C ASP A 10 53.07 18.92 24.63
N LEU A 11 54.17 19.17 25.35
CA LEU A 11 55.32 19.96 24.89
C LEU A 11 54.97 21.35 24.34
N GLU A 12 53.99 22.01 24.93
CA GLU A 12 53.55 23.36 24.51
C GLU A 12 54.44 24.48 25.05
N ARG A 13 55.15 24.23 26.15
CA ARG A 13 56.09 25.17 26.77
C ARG A 13 57.52 24.65 26.69
N GLN A 14 58.48 25.57 26.64
CA GLN A 14 59.90 25.22 26.65
C GLN A 14 60.28 24.73 28.05
N GLY A 15 60.56 23.43 28.19
CA GLY A 15 61.12 22.87 29.41
C GLY A 15 62.55 23.35 29.62
N CYS A 16 62.86 23.87 30.80
CA CYS A 16 64.23 24.18 31.18
C CYS A 16 64.53 23.88 32.65
N HIS A 17 65.81 23.61 32.93
CA HIS A 17 66.30 23.54 34.31
C HIS A 17 65.99 24.85 35.07
N PRO A 18 65.61 24.79 36.38
CA PRO A 18 65.23 25.97 37.17
C PRO A 18 66.23 27.13 37.14
N PHE A 19 67.53 26.81 36.96
CA PHE A 19 68.59 27.81 36.80
C PHE A 19 68.36 28.78 35.63
N TYR A 20 67.75 28.32 34.53
CA TYR A 20 67.55 29.10 33.30
C TYR A 20 66.18 29.79 33.25
N GLU A 21 65.35 29.66 34.29
CA GLU A 21 63.99 30.22 34.33
C GLU A 21 63.97 31.73 34.05
N SER A 22 64.96 32.47 34.56
CA SER A 22 65.05 33.93 34.40
C SER A 22 65.49 34.40 33.01
N VAL A 23 65.97 33.48 32.17
CA VAL A 23 66.55 33.78 30.85
C VAL A 23 65.61 33.37 29.72
N ILE A 24 64.73 32.41 29.96
CA ILE A 24 63.81 31.86 28.97
C ILE A 24 62.44 32.52 29.15
N ALA A 25 61.78 32.88 28.05
CA ALA A 25 60.45 33.46 28.10
C ALA A 25 59.39 32.36 28.34
N ASN A 26 58.62 32.49 29.42
CA ASN A 26 57.52 31.57 29.78
C ASN A 26 57.90 30.07 29.80
N PRO A 27 58.97 29.67 30.53
CA PRO A 27 59.43 28.29 30.55
C PRO A 27 58.52 27.40 31.39
N PHE A 28 58.57 26.09 31.14
CA PHE A 28 58.07 25.08 32.05
C PHE A 28 59.20 24.64 32.99
N VAL A 29 58.99 24.80 34.30
CA VAL A 29 59.97 24.45 35.33
C VAL A 29 59.31 23.50 36.32
N THR A 30 59.86 22.30 36.44
CA THR A 30 59.39 21.28 37.38
C THR A 30 59.98 21.59 38.77
N GLU A 31 59.14 21.88 39.77
CA GLU A 31 59.60 22.23 41.14
C GLU A 31 60.28 21.06 41.89
N GLN A 32 60.23 19.84 41.34
CA GLN A 32 60.92 18.67 41.87
C GLN A 32 62.14 18.33 41.02
N VAL A 33 63.32 18.40 41.63
CA VAL A 33 64.55 17.80 41.09
C VAL A 33 64.29 16.30 40.92
N PRO A 34 64.46 15.71 39.73
CA PRO A 34 64.20 14.29 39.54
C PRO A 34 65.10 13.47 40.47
N VAL A 35 64.51 12.49 41.16
CA VAL A 35 65.27 11.35 41.69
C VAL A 35 66.04 10.76 40.49
N GLU A 36 67.34 10.52 40.64
CA GLU A 36 68.22 10.05 39.55
C GLU A 36 67.52 8.97 38.72
N SER A 37 67.36 9.22 37.41
CA SER A 37 66.73 8.24 36.52
C SER A 37 67.60 6.98 36.45
N PHE A 38 66.98 5.81 36.46
CA PHE A 38 67.69 4.53 36.28
C PHE A 38 68.56 4.54 35.02
N ALA A 39 68.13 5.21 33.96
CA ALA A 39 68.90 5.37 32.73
C ALA A 39 70.16 6.25 32.92
N GLU A 40 70.11 7.24 33.83
CA GLU A 40 71.25 8.10 34.15
C GLU A 40 72.28 7.35 35.00
N VAL A 41 71.81 6.55 35.96
CA VAL A 41 72.64 5.62 36.73
C VAL A 41 73.30 4.63 35.78
N LEU A 42 72.53 4.03 34.87
CA LEU A 42 73.03 3.12 33.84
C LEU A 42 74.11 3.78 32.97
N LEU A 43 73.90 5.01 32.49
CA LEU A 43 74.88 5.72 31.67
C LEU A 43 76.17 6.02 32.45
N ARG A 44 76.08 6.39 33.72
CA ARG A 44 77.25 6.60 34.61
C ARG A 44 77.99 5.28 34.86
N THR A 45 77.29 4.19 35.17
CA THR A 45 77.91 2.86 35.28
C THR A 45 78.51 2.42 33.95
N GLY A 46 77.84 2.67 32.83
CA GLY A 46 78.31 2.41 31.47
C GLY A 46 79.64 3.11 31.18
N LYS A 47 79.74 4.40 31.51
CA LYS A 47 80.97 5.20 31.39
C LYS A 47 82.09 4.74 32.32
N LEU A 48 81.77 4.26 33.52
CA LEU A 48 82.75 3.64 34.41
C LEU A 48 83.20 2.25 33.90
N THR A 49 82.31 1.52 33.24
CA THR A 49 82.60 0.21 32.62
C THR A 49 83.21 0.31 31.23
N GLU A 50 83.23 1.46 30.55
CA GLU A 50 83.98 1.66 29.28
C GLU A 50 85.49 1.39 29.45
N ALA A 51 85.99 1.31 30.69
CA ALA A 51 87.33 0.81 31.02
C ALA A 51 87.48 -0.73 30.92
N GLN A 52 86.39 -1.47 30.71
CA GLN A 52 86.33 -2.93 30.53
C GLN A 52 85.52 -3.25 29.24
N THR A 53 85.97 -4.25 28.48
CA THR A 53 85.59 -4.54 27.08
C THR A 53 84.15 -5.06 26.83
N GLN A 54 83.14 -4.65 27.61
CA GLN A 54 81.74 -5.01 27.38
C GLN A 54 80.99 -3.94 26.56
N VAL A 55 80.13 -4.40 25.64
CA VAL A 55 79.30 -3.55 24.78
C VAL A 55 78.09 -3.04 25.58
N PHE A 56 78.11 -1.77 25.95
CA PHE A 56 77.00 -1.10 26.62
C PHE A 56 75.95 -0.63 25.58
N PRO A 57 74.63 -0.82 25.79
CA PRO A 57 73.58 -0.39 24.85
C PRO A 57 73.35 1.12 24.94
N THR A 58 74.37 1.90 24.59
CA THR A 58 74.42 3.36 24.75
C THR A 58 73.28 4.07 24.01
N THR A 59 72.88 3.56 22.84
CA THR A 59 71.83 4.18 22.01
C THR A 59 70.46 4.14 22.69
N GLU A 60 70.03 2.99 23.24
CA GLU A 60 68.71 2.87 23.90
C GLU A 60 68.64 3.71 25.18
N VAL A 61 69.74 3.71 25.96
CA VAL A 61 69.85 4.52 27.17
C VAL A 61 69.80 6.02 26.84
N LEU A 62 70.50 6.48 25.80
CA LEU A 62 70.47 7.88 25.36
C LEU A 62 69.09 8.29 24.79
N LEU A 63 68.41 7.41 24.05
CA LEU A 63 67.06 7.69 23.55
C LEU A 63 66.03 7.78 24.67
N GLN A 64 66.15 6.93 25.71
CA GLN A 64 65.30 7.00 26.89
C GLN A 64 65.57 8.27 27.69
N LEU A 65 66.84 8.61 27.94
CA LEU A 65 67.24 9.85 28.62
C LEU A 65 66.79 11.10 27.86
N ALA A 66 66.91 11.11 26.53
CA ALA A 66 66.41 12.19 25.71
C ALA A 66 64.89 12.33 25.83
N SER A 67 64.15 11.21 25.80
CA SER A 67 62.69 11.21 25.93
C SER A 67 62.21 11.67 27.30
N ASP A 68 62.87 11.23 28.37
CA ASP A 68 62.56 11.61 29.76
C ASP A 68 62.91 13.09 30.04
N ALA A 69 63.98 13.60 29.42
CA ALA A 69 64.42 14.97 29.58
C ALA A 69 63.58 15.96 28.76
N LEU A 70 63.03 15.57 27.60
CA LEU A 70 62.41 16.49 26.64
C LEU A 70 61.29 17.39 27.22
N PRO A 71 60.38 16.90 28.07
CA PRO A 71 59.34 17.73 28.71
C PRO A 71 59.88 18.75 29.72
N ASN A 72 61.02 18.44 30.36
CA ASN A 72 61.54 19.15 31.52
C ASN A 72 62.77 20.03 31.19
N ASP A 73 63.65 19.57 30.31
CA ASP A 73 64.86 20.26 29.84
C ASP A 73 65.19 19.86 28.40
N MET A 74 64.76 20.71 27.45
CA MET A 74 65.00 20.50 26.03
C MET A 74 66.48 20.62 25.65
N THR A 75 67.28 21.39 26.40
CA THR A 75 68.71 21.56 26.12
C THR A 75 69.49 20.31 26.49
N LEU A 76 69.14 19.70 27.62
CA LEU A 76 69.68 18.42 28.04
C LEU A 76 69.24 17.28 27.11
N ALA A 77 67.96 17.27 26.70
CA ALA A 77 67.45 16.32 25.72
C ALA A 77 68.20 16.44 24.38
N LEU A 78 68.41 17.66 23.88
CA LEU A 78 69.20 17.89 22.67
C LEU A 78 70.65 17.40 22.81
N ALA A 79 71.27 17.60 23.98
CA ALA A 79 72.62 17.10 24.24
C ALA A 79 72.69 15.56 24.18
N TYR A 80 71.70 14.85 24.74
CA TYR A 80 71.60 13.39 24.62
C TYR A 80 71.40 12.93 23.17
N LEU A 81 70.55 13.64 22.40
CA LEU A 81 70.34 13.34 20.98
C LEU A 81 71.61 13.58 20.14
N LEU A 82 72.37 14.65 20.42
CA LEU A 82 73.64 14.94 19.75
C LEU A 82 74.74 13.92 20.08
N ALA A 83 74.65 13.26 21.24
CA ALA A 83 75.57 12.21 21.67
C ALA A 83 75.27 10.82 21.07
N LEU A 84 74.21 10.67 20.27
CA LEU A 84 73.83 9.40 19.66
C LEU A 84 74.91 8.89 18.68
N PRO A 85 75.29 7.59 18.73
CA PRO A 85 76.24 7.01 17.78
C PRO A 85 75.76 7.08 16.32
N GLN A 86 74.46 6.90 16.09
CA GLN A 86 73.82 7.00 14.78
C GLN A 86 72.83 8.16 14.77
N VAL A 87 73.11 9.17 13.95
CA VAL A 87 72.37 10.45 13.94
C VAL A 87 70.89 10.30 13.59
N LEU A 88 70.53 9.34 12.74
CA LEU A 88 69.14 9.10 12.33
C LEU A 88 68.30 8.43 13.42
N ASP A 89 68.90 7.80 14.44
CA ASP A 89 68.14 7.17 15.53
C ASP A 89 67.36 8.19 16.37
N ALA A 90 67.71 9.49 16.30
CA ALA A 90 66.96 10.56 16.91
C ALA A 90 65.48 10.59 16.48
N ASN A 91 65.13 10.07 15.30
CA ASN A 91 63.73 9.92 14.87
C ASN A 91 62.91 9.05 15.80
N LYS A 92 63.50 7.98 16.35
CA LYS A 92 62.81 7.11 17.31
C LYS A 92 62.41 7.86 18.58
N CYS A 93 63.11 8.95 18.90
CA CYS A 93 62.73 9.86 19.97
C CYS A 93 61.61 10.79 19.48
N PHE A 94 61.80 11.52 18.38
CA PHE A 94 60.83 12.50 17.89
C PHE A 94 59.46 11.91 17.47
N GLU A 95 59.42 10.67 16.98
CA GLU A 95 58.18 9.95 16.64
C GLU A 95 57.37 9.52 17.87
N LYS A 96 58.02 9.29 19.01
CA LYS A 96 57.36 8.91 20.27
C LYS A 96 56.77 10.10 21.03
N GLN A 97 57.23 11.32 20.73
CA GLN A 97 56.85 12.54 21.43
C GLN A 97 55.62 13.18 20.81
N ALA A 98 54.89 13.99 21.60
CA ALA A 98 53.79 14.80 21.08
C ALA A 98 54.29 15.75 19.96
N HIS A 99 53.57 15.80 18.85
CA HIS A 99 53.90 16.67 17.71
C HIS A 99 53.48 18.12 17.96
N SER A 100 54.14 18.78 18.91
CA SER A 100 53.99 20.20 19.19
C SER A 100 54.89 21.05 18.29
N ALA A 101 54.61 22.36 18.21
CA ALA A 101 55.50 23.30 17.52
C ALA A 101 56.94 23.23 18.04
N LEU A 102 57.13 23.06 19.35
CA LEU A 102 58.46 23.01 19.97
C LEU A 102 59.19 21.71 19.63
N SER A 103 58.52 20.57 19.63
CA SER A 103 59.16 19.29 19.28
C SER A 103 59.55 19.24 17.80
N LEU A 104 58.70 19.76 16.91
CA LEU A 104 58.99 19.87 15.47
C LEU A 104 60.12 20.87 15.18
N GLN A 105 60.15 22.01 15.88
CA GLN A 105 61.26 22.98 15.79
C GLN A 105 62.57 22.39 16.31
N LEU A 106 62.54 21.64 17.40
CA LEU A 106 63.71 20.97 17.97
C LEU A 106 64.25 19.89 17.02
N ALA A 107 63.39 19.11 16.38
CA ALA A 107 63.77 18.13 15.36
C ALA A 107 64.41 18.82 14.15
N ALA A 108 63.77 19.87 13.62
CA ALA A 108 64.33 20.66 12.52
C ALA A 108 65.68 21.28 12.89
N TYR A 109 65.84 21.78 14.12
CA TYR A 109 67.10 22.32 14.62
C TYR A 109 68.20 21.25 14.75
N TYR A 110 67.87 20.08 15.30
CA TYR A 110 68.79 18.95 15.41
C TYR A 110 69.32 18.52 14.04
N TYR A 111 68.43 18.28 13.06
CA TYR A 111 68.86 17.90 11.71
C TYR A 111 69.63 19.02 11.00
N SER A 112 69.26 20.29 11.22
CA SER A 112 70.01 21.44 10.71
C SER A 112 71.44 21.50 11.27
N LEU A 113 71.63 21.26 12.57
CA LEU A 113 72.95 21.19 13.21
C LEU A 113 73.80 20.05 12.64
N GLN A 114 73.19 18.88 12.42
CA GLN A 114 73.86 17.69 11.91
C GLN A 114 74.29 17.84 10.44
N ILE A 115 73.47 18.50 9.62
CA ILE A 115 73.80 18.85 8.24
C ILE A 115 74.88 19.94 8.23
N TYR A 116 74.73 20.98 9.06
CA TYR A 116 75.71 22.06 9.17
C TYR A 116 77.09 21.54 9.59
N ALA A 117 77.18 20.64 10.58
CA ALA A 117 78.46 20.09 11.04
C ALA A 117 79.20 19.33 9.93
N ARG A 118 78.47 18.64 9.05
CA ARG A 118 79.03 17.89 7.91
C ARG A 118 79.39 18.80 6.73
N LEU A 119 78.65 19.89 6.54
CA LEU A 119 78.83 20.87 5.47
C LEU A 119 79.58 22.14 5.91
N ALA A 120 80.13 22.17 7.12
CA ALA A 120 80.80 23.33 7.73
C ALA A 120 81.85 24.03 6.82
N PRO A 121 82.62 23.34 5.96
CA PRO A 121 83.53 24.00 5.02
C PRO A 121 82.83 24.91 3.99
N CYS A 122 81.55 24.66 3.70
CA CYS A 122 80.76 25.37 2.69
C CYS A 122 80.12 26.67 3.22
N PHE A 123 80.13 26.91 4.53
CA PHE A 123 79.47 28.07 5.18
C PHE A 123 80.44 29.16 5.65
N ARG A 124 81.73 29.07 5.27
CA ARG A 124 82.83 29.91 5.80
C ARG A 124 82.60 31.42 5.72
N ASP A 125 81.84 31.91 4.74
CA ASP A 125 81.58 33.34 4.52
C ASP A 125 80.40 33.94 5.34
N LYS A 126 79.67 33.13 6.13
CA LYS A 126 78.48 33.58 6.87
C LYS A 126 78.49 33.35 8.39
N CYS A 127 79.60 32.86 8.97
CA CYS A 127 79.57 32.29 10.33
C CYS A 127 80.06 33.25 11.44
N HIS A 128 79.15 33.66 12.32
CA HIS A 128 79.47 33.81 13.75
C HIS A 128 79.60 32.42 14.41
N PRO A 129 80.24 32.29 15.58
CA PRO A 129 80.30 31.00 16.28
C PRO A 129 78.89 30.40 16.43
N LEU A 130 78.72 29.09 16.20
CA LEU A 130 77.41 28.40 16.23
C LEU A 130 76.56 28.72 17.48
N TYR A 131 77.21 28.92 18.63
CA TYR A 131 76.57 29.28 19.90
C TYR A 131 76.05 30.72 19.99
N ARG A 132 76.31 31.56 18.97
CA ARG A 132 75.80 32.94 18.85
C ARG A 132 74.70 33.08 17.78
N VAL A 133 74.39 32.01 17.05
CA VAL A 133 73.39 32.04 15.98
C VAL A 133 72.06 31.59 16.57
N ASP A 134 71.00 32.37 16.31
CA ASP A 134 69.65 31.98 16.67
C ASP A 134 69.28 30.66 15.95
N PRO A 135 68.72 29.65 16.67
CA PRO A 135 68.27 28.40 16.07
C PRO A 135 67.42 28.57 14.80
N LYS A 136 66.56 29.60 14.74
CA LYS A 136 65.71 29.89 13.58
C LYS A 136 66.52 30.28 12.34
N GLU A 137 67.54 31.12 12.52
CA GLU A 137 68.42 31.54 11.42
C GLU A 137 69.29 30.39 10.92
N LEU A 138 69.70 29.47 11.80
CA LEU A 138 70.41 28.26 11.40
C LEU A 138 69.53 27.35 10.55
N ILE A 139 68.31 27.05 11.00
CA ILE A 139 67.35 26.22 10.23
C ILE A 139 67.12 26.84 8.85
N LYS A 140 66.84 28.15 8.80
CA LYS A 140 66.61 28.87 7.54
C LYS A 140 67.82 28.83 6.61
N MET A 141 69.03 29.03 7.13
CA MET A 141 70.28 28.97 6.36
C MET A 141 70.50 27.58 5.75
N VAL A 142 70.35 26.54 6.55
CA VAL A 142 70.58 25.15 6.12
C VAL A 142 69.52 24.70 5.13
N THR A 143 68.23 24.94 5.43
CA THR A 143 67.12 24.59 4.51
C THR A 143 67.25 25.33 3.18
N GLY A 144 67.63 26.62 3.19
CA GLY A 144 67.88 27.37 1.95
C GLY A 144 69.05 26.83 1.14
N HIS A 145 70.14 26.39 1.79
CA HIS A 145 71.28 25.78 1.11
C HIS A 145 70.92 24.42 0.49
N VAL A 146 70.19 23.59 1.24
CA VAL A 146 69.68 22.27 0.79
C VAL A 146 68.75 22.41 -0.41
N ALA A 147 67.84 23.39 -0.41
CA ALA A 147 66.93 23.63 -1.53
C ALA A 147 67.63 24.11 -2.81
N GLN A 148 68.76 24.82 -2.69
CA GLN A 148 69.50 25.40 -3.83
C GLN A 148 70.52 24.45 -4.46
N HIS A 149 71.12 23.55 -3.67
CA HIS A 149 72.23 22.68 -4.09
C HIS A 149 71.89 21.19 -3.99
N GLY A 150 70.66 20.86 -3.57
CA GLY A 150 70.22 19.50 -3.29
C GLY A 150 70.13 18.65 -4.56
N HIS A 151 71.06 17.69 -4.68
CA HIS A 151 70.98 16.37 -5.33
C HIS A 151 72.20 15.99 -6.17
N GLU A 152 73.11 16.91 -6.51
CA GLU A 152 74.31 16.57 -7.28
C GLU A 152 75.49 16.24 -6.36
N GLY A 153 75.80 14.94 -6.22
CA GLY A 153 77.08 14.46 -5.66
C GLY A 153 77.20 14.37 -4.13
N TRP A 154 76.10 14.48 -3.38
CA TRP A 154 76.13 14.34 -1.91
C TRP A 154 76.16 12.86 -1.46
N PRO A 155 76.89 12.53 -0.39
CA PRO A 155 76.83 11.22 0.28
C PRO A 155 75.40 10.83 0.71
N GLU A 156 75.07 9.54 0.68
CA GLU A 156 73.74 9.01 1.07
C GLU A 156 73.32 9.41 2.50
N ASP A 157 74.28 9.50 3.43
CA ASP A 157 74.04 9.97 4.79
C ASP A 157 73.55 11.42 4.85
N LEU A 158 74.02 12.29 3.95
CA LEU A 158 73.54 13.68 3.87
C LEU A 158 72.18 13.78 3.19
N LEU A 159 71.90 12.92 2.20
CA LEU A 159 70.60 12.83 1.54
C LEU A 159 69.50 12.31 2.49
N SER A 160 69.83 11.36 3.36
CA SER A 160 68.89 10.86 4.37
C SER A 160 68.59 11.92 5.44
N LEU A 161 69.60 12.68 5.89
CA LEU A 161 69.40 13.80 6.81
C LEU A 161 68.60 14.95 6.18
N SER A 162 68.84 15.28 4.91
CA SER A 162 68.07 16.33 4.22
C SER A 162 66.61 15.94 4.02
N ARG A 163 66.30 14.67 3.76
CA ARG A 163 64.92 14.15 3.74
C ARG A 163 64.23 14.31 5.09
N GLN A 164 64.93 14.03 6.20
CA GLN A 164 64.38 14.22 7.54
C GLN A 164 64.16 15.69 7.89
N LEU A 165 65.12 16.57 7.54
CA LEU A 165 64.95 18.01 7.70
C LEU A 165 63.73 18.52 6.91
N HIS A 166 63.57 18.08 5.66
CA HIS A 166 62.41 18.44 4.84
C HIS A 166 61.10 17.92 5.45
N TYR A 167 61.07 16.66 5.91
CA TYR A 167 59.91 16.05 6.57
C TYR A 167 59.44 16.86 7.80
N TYR A 168 60.33 17.17 8.75
CA TYR A 168 59.95 17.95 9.93
C TYR A 168 59.65 19.41 9.62
N SER A 169 60.31 19.99 8.61
CA SER A 169 60.02 21.35 8.15
C SER A 169 58.63 21.44 7.52
N GLU A 170 58.21 20.49 6.69
CA GLU A 170 56.85 20.45 6.13
C GLU A 170 55.81 20.25 7.22
N ARG A 171 56.01 19.31 8.15
CA ARG A 171 55.09 19.11 9.27
C ARG A 171 54.97 20.33 10.17
N LEU A 172 56.07 21.04 10.42
CA LEU A 172 56.06 22.29 11.18
C LEU A 172 55.24 23.36 10.45
N LEU A 173 55.38 23.46 9.13
CA LEU A 173 54.59 24.39 8.33
C LEU A 173 53.10 24.02 8.36
N ASP A 174 52.75 22.76 8.13
CA ASP A 174 51.36 22.27 8.21
C ASP A 174 50.75 22.56 9.59
N PHE A 175 51.53 22.33 10.66
CA PHE A 175 51.11 22.63 12.04
C PHE A 175 50.86 24.12 12.24
N THR A 176 51.77 24.98 11.78
CA THR A 176 51.58 26.44 11.89
C THR A 176 50.38 26.93 11.08
N GLN A 177 50.15 26.37 9.89
CA GLN A 177 48.97 26.69 9.08
C GLN A 177 47.69 26.24 9.78
N ALA A 178 47.65 25.03 10.32
CA ALA A 178 46.50 24.54 11.07
C ALA A 178 46.21 25.38 12.33
N GLN A 179 47.23 25.84 13.04
CA GLN A 179 47.07 26.77 14.17
C GLN A 179 46.51 28.14 13.74
N LEU A 180 46.97 28.68 12.61
CA LEU A 180 46.40 29.90 12.04
C LEU A 180 44.92 29.72 11.68
N LEU A 181 44.57 28.59 11.05
CA LEU A 181 43.19 28.26 10.71
C LEU A 181 42.30 28.04 11.96
N GLN A 182 42.84 27.44 13.02
CA GLN A 182 42.16 27.32 14.31
C GLN A 182 41.92 28.70 14.94
N GLY A 183 42.89 29.63 14.82
CA GLY A 183 42.78 31.03 15.25
C GLY A 183 41.69 31.81 14.52
N LEU A 184 41.36 31.44 13.28
CA LEU A 184 40.22 31.96 12.51
C LEU A 184 38.85 31.41 12.99
N ARG A 185 38.81 30.63 14.07
CA ARG A 185 37.61 30.01 14.67
C ARG A 185 36.83 29.10 13.71
N LYS A 186 37.51 28.47 12.76
CA LYS A 186 36.90 27.58 11.75
C LYS A 186 36.86 26.10 12.14
N GLY A 187 37.15 25.76 13.40
CA GLY A 187 36.97 24.40 13.94
C GLY A 187 37.90 23.35 13.34
N VAL A 188 39.13 23.73 12.98
CA VAL A 188 40.13 22.81 12.39
C VAL A 188 40.80 21.97 13.48
N ASP A 189 40.82 20.66 13.27
CA ASP A 189 41.63 19.73 14.06
C ASP A 189 43.08 19.78 13.56
N VAL A 190 43.96 20.35 14.40
CA VAL A 190 45.38 20.57 14.07
C VAL A 190 46.11 19.25 13.84
N GLN A 191 45.82 18.22 14.63
CA GLN A 191 46.51 16.94 14.51
C GLN A 191 46.09 16.25 13.22
N ARG A 192 44.78 16.21 12.94
CA ARG A 192 44.25 15.60 11.72
C ARG A 192 44.68 16.36 10.47
N PHE A 193 44.70 17.69 10.51
CA PHE A 193 45.18 18.51 9.39
C PHE A 193 46.65 18.24 9.06
N THR A 194 47.51 17.91 10.02
CA THR A 194 48.92 17.62 9.70
C THR A 194 49.17 16.22 9.13
N ALA A 195 48.26 15.27 9.36
CA ALA A 195 48.48 13.84 9.11
C ALA A 195 47.60 13.24 8.00
N ASP A 196 46.42 13.80 7.74
CA ASP A 196 45.41 13.26 6.82
C ASP A 196 45.21 14.17 5.61
N ASP A 197 45.74 13.78 4.45
CA ASP A 197 45.67 14.56 3.22
C ASP A 197 44.24 14.71 2.66
N GLN A 198 43.36 13.75 2.93
CA GLN A 198 41.95 13.86 2.55
C GLN A 198 41.24 14.90 3.43
N TYR A 199 41.51 14.89 4.73
CA TYR A 199 40.99 15.92 5.63
C TYR A 199 41.57 17.32 5.31
N LYS A 200 42.84 17.43 4.92
CA LYS A 200 43.42 18.69 4.41
C LYS A 200 42.63 19.20 3.20
N ARG A 201 42.38 18.33 2.23
CA ARG A 201 41.61 18.65 1.02
C ARG A 201 40.21 19.14 1.35
N GLU A 202 39.46 18.38 2.15
CA GLU A 202 38.11 18.74 2.59
C GLU A 202 38.07 20.06 3.37
N THR A 203 39.05 20.28 4.26
CA THR A 203 39.18 21.54 5.02
C THR A 203 39.41 22.73 4.10
N ILE A 204 40.26 22.59 3.08
CA ILE A 204 40.57 23.68 2.13
C ILE A 204 39.36 23.98 1.24
N LEU A 205 38.63 22.96 0.78
CA LEU A 205 37.38 23.15 0.04
C LEU A 205 36.32 23.82 0.92
N GLY A 206 36.16 23.40 2.18
CA GLY A 206 35.25 24.06 3.14
C GLY A 206 35.64 25.51 3.46
N LEU A 207 36.94 25.87 3.44
CA LEU A 207 37.36 27.27 3.55
C LEU A 207 37.00 28.10 2.31
N ALA A 208 36.91 27.47 1.14
CA ALA A 208 36.46 28.12 -0.09
C ALA A 208 34.97 28.49 -0.03
N GLU A 209 34.17 27.85 0.82
CA GLU A 209 32.76 28.16 1.09
C GLU A 209 32.60 29.40 2.00
N SER A 210 33.21 30.52 1.59
CA SER A 210 33.24 31.76 2.37
C SER A 210 33.03 33.00 1.50
N LEU A 211 32.26 33.95 2.01
CA LEU A 211 32.09 35.28 1.40
C LEU A 211 33.25 36.23 1.73
N GLU A 212 34.01 35.96 2.79
CA GLU A 212 35.13 36.78 3.23
C GLU A 212 36.34 36.63 2.29
N GLU A 213 36.77 37.73 1.68
CA GLU A 213 37.86 37.76 0.69
C GLU A 213 39.20 37.27 1.27
N ASN A 214 39.49 37.62 2.52
CA ASN A 214 40.69 37.16 3.22
C ASN A 214 40.68 35.63 3.42
N VAL A 215 39.55 35.03 3.78
CA VAL A 215 39.45 33.58 3.98
C VAL A 215 39.51 32.84 2.65
N TYR A 216 38.82 33.37 1.63
CA TYR A 216 38.85 32.79 0.29
C TYR A 216 40.25 32.83 -0.34
N SER A 217 40.99 33.94 -0.18
CA SER A 217 42.38 34.03 -0.64
C SER A 217 43.31 33.06 0.10
N ILE A 218 43.09 32.82 1.39
CA ILE A 218 43.79 31.78 2.15
C ILE A 218 43.49 30.40 1.54
N ALA A 219 42.23 30.06 1.27
CA ALA A 219 41.86 28.79 0.65
C ALA A 219 42.58 28.56 -0.69
N LEU A 220 42.66 29.58 -1.55
CA LEU A 220 43.41 29.50 -2.81
C LEU A 220 44.91 29.30 -2.60
N SER A 221 45.52 30.00 -1.65
CA SER A 221 46.94 29.85 -1.34
C SER A 221 47.27 28.45 -0.81
N LEU A 222 46.38 27.87 0.02
CA LEU A 222 46.53 26.51 0.54
C LEU A 222 46.30 25.49 -0.57
N ALA A 223 45.30 25.67 -1.42
CA ALA A 223 45.07 24.78 -2.55
C ALA A 223 46.28 24.71 -3.49
N GLN A 224 46.89 25.86 -3.80
CA GLN A 224 48.12 25.91 -4.59
C GLN A 224 49.28 25.18 -3.90
N ARG A 225 49.44 25.36 -2.59
CA ARG A 225 50.51 24.71 -1.81
C ARG A 225 50.36 23.19 -1.79
N TYR A 226 49.17 22.68 -1.51
CA TYR A 226 48.91 21.24 -1.39
C TYR A 226 48.51 20.59 -2.72
N SER A 227 48.70 21.29 -3.85
CA SER A 227 48.40 20.79 -5.20
C SER A 227 46.95 20.31 -5.38
N ILE A 228 46.00 20.96 -4.69
CA ILE A 228 44.57 20.77 -4.92
C ILE A 228 44.19 21.54 -6.19
N SER A 229 43.34 20.93 -7.02
CA SER A 229 42.92 21.53 -8.28
C SER A 229 42.21 22.86 -8.04
N GLN A 230 42.71 23.92 -8.67
CA GLN A 230 42.05 25.23 -8.64
C GLN A 230 40.62 25.17 -9.22
N TRP A 231 40.40 24.28 -10.20
CA TRP A 231 39.06 24.03 -10.75
C TRP A 231 38.09 23.56 -9.67
N GLU A 232 38.53 22.67 -8.77
CA GLU A 232 37.70 22.12 -7.71
C GLU A 232 37.35 23.17 -6.66
N VAL A 233 38.33 23.98 -6.24
CA VAL A 233 38.10 25.10 -5.31
C VAL A 233 37.08 26.09 -5.87
N PHE A 234 37.20 26.43 -7.16
CA PHE A 234 36.25 27.32 -7.83
C PHE A 234 34.87 26.70 -7.99
N MET A 235 34.79 25.39 -8.27
CA MET A 235 33.52 24.69 -8.40
C MET A 235 32.79 24.60 -7.05
N THR A 236 33.51 24.27 -5.96
CA THR A 236 32.99 24.29 -4.59
C THR A 236 32.53 25.69 -4.19
N HIS A 237 33.31 26.73 -4.51
CA HIS A 237 32.88 28.11 -4.25
C HIS A 237 31.60 28.46 -5.01
N LEU A 238 31.51 28.09 -6.30
CA LEU A 238 30.31 28.33 -7.10
C LEU A 238 29.09 27.59 -6.53
N GLU A 239 29.25 26.35 -6.09
CA GLU A 239 28.19 25.58 -5.42
C GLU A 239 27.69 26.29 -4.15
N PHE A 240 28.60 26.75 -3.30
CA PHE A 240 28.27 27.54 -2.11
C PHE A 240 27.51 28.82 -2.44
N LEU A 241 27.90 29.52 -3.52
CA LEU A 241 27.20 30.73 -3.96
C LEU A 241 25.74 30.44 -4.33
N PHE A 242 25.45 29.29 -4.93
CA PHE A 242 24.08 28.93 -5.30
C PHE A 242 23.25 28.38 -4.14
N SER A 243 23.87 27.69 -3.18
CA SER A 243 23.19 26.95 -2.10
C SER A 243 23.09 27.72 -0.79
N GLU A 244 24.22 27.95 -0.12
CA GLU A 244 24.26 28.36 1.29
C GLU A 244 24.61 29.85 1.50
N SER A 245 25.06 30.55 0.45
CA SER A 245 25.55 31.93 0.58
C SER A 245 24.48 32.97 0.95
N GLY A 246 23.19 32.69 0.71
CA GLY A 246 22.10 33.63 0.91
C GLY A 246 22.09 34.85 -0.04
N LEU A 247 22.99 34.89 -1.03
CA LEU A 247 23.10 36.00 -1.98
C LEU A 247 21.97 36.01 -3.00
N SER A 248 21.66 37.21 -3.50
CA SER A 248 20.80 37.39 -4.68
C SER A 248 21.53 36.98 -5.97
N THR A 249 20.77 36.63 -7.02
CA THR A 249 21.34 36.20 -8.30
C THR A 249 22.31 37.23 -8.90
N GLY A 250 22.02 38.53 -8.78
CA GLY A 250 22.91 39.59 -9.27
C GLY A 250 24.22 39.71 -8.48
N GLU A 251 24.20 39.44 -7.18
CA GLU A 251 25.40 39.44 -6.34
C GLU A 251 26.30 38.23 -6.63
N ILE A 252 25.69 37.06 -6.88
CA ILE A 252 26.40 35.85 -7.31
C ILE A 252 27.10 36.12 -8.64
N GLU A 253 26.38 36.67 -9.61
CA GLU A 253 26.93 37.00 -10.93
C GLU A 253 28.12 37.96 -10.82
N LYS A 254 27.96 39.05 -10.07
CA LYS A 254 29.03 40.02 -9.83
C LYS A 254 30.25 39.37 -9.17
N ARG A 255 30.05 38.52 -8.17
CA ARG A 255 31.14 37.84 -7.46
C ARG A 255 31.87 36.83 -8.36
N ALA A 256 31.13 36.02 -9.11
CA ALA A 256 31.71 35.05 -10.04
C ALA A 256 32.53 35.73 -11.15
N GLN A 257 32.08 36.90 -11.63
CA GLN A 257 32.82 37.74 -12.58
C GLN A 257 34.07 38.36 -11.93
N THR A 258 33.96 38.91 -10.72
CA THR A 258 35.10 39.54 -10.00
C THR A 258 36.21 38.53 -9.72
N LEU A 259 35.84 37.28 -9.40
CA LEU A 259 36.79 36.20 -9.11
C LEU A 259 37.26 35.45 -10.37
N HIS A 260 36.79 35.82 -11.56
CA HIS A 260 37.16 35.19 -12.83
C HIS A 260 37.00 33.66 -12.84
N LEU A 261 36.00 33.12 -12.11
CA LEU A 261 35.85 31.67 -11.90
C LEU A 261 35.78 30.89 -13.22
N PHE A 262 35.08 31.46 -14.19
CA PHE A 262 34.81 30.79 -15.48
C PHE A 262 36.04 30.66 -16.38
N ASP A 263 37.11 31.43 -16.16
CA ASP A 263 38.35 31.28 -16.95
C ASP A 263 38.99 29.91 -16.70
N THR A 264 38.86 29.40 -15.47
CA THR A 264 39.32 28.05 -15.09
C THR A 264 38.22 27.00 -15.29
N LEU A 265 36.96 27.27 -14.92
CA LEU A 265 35.89 26.26 -14.98
C LEU A 265 35.58 25.78 -16.41
N LYS A 266 35.78 26.63 -17.42
CA LYS A 266 35.62 26.28 -18.85
C LYS A 266 36.63 25.25 -19.37
N THR A 267 37.72 25.00 -18.63
CA THR A 267 38.75 24.04 -19.07
C THR A 267 38.26 22.59 -19.03
N ASP A 268 37.22 22.27 -18.24
CA ASP A 268 36.56 20.97 -18.19
C ASP A 268 35.02 21.10 -18.18
N PRO A 269 34.40 21.23 -19.38
CA PRO A 269 32.94 21.38 -19.52
C PRO A 269 32.12 20.16 -19.07
N GLU A 270 32.69 18.96 -19.13
CA GLU A 270 31.97 17.72 -18.81
C GLU A 270 31.80 17.58 -17.29
N SER A 271 32.89 17.75 -16.54
CA SER A 271 32.85 17.75 -15.07
C SER A 271 32.01 18.90 -14.55
N PHE A 272 32.08 20.08 -15.18
CA PHE A 272 31.24 21.23 -14.83
C PHE A 272 29.75 20.90 -14.98
N HIS A 273 29.34 20.35 -16.13
CA HIS A 273 27.95 19.96 -16.36
C HIS A 273 27.46 18.91 -15.34
N LYS A 274 28.24 17.85 -15.09
CA LYS A 274 27.90 16.81 -14.11
C LYS A 274 27.69 17.39 -12.71
N HIS A 275 28.56 18.30 -12.28
CA HIS A 275 28.46 18.94 -10.97
C HIS A 275 27.26 19.88 -10.87
N MET A 276 27.04 20.70 -11.92
CA MET A 276 25.91 21.62 -12.02
C MET A 276 24.57 20.89 -11.91
N VAL A 277 24.39 19.77 -12.61
CA VAL A 277 23.14 18.97 -12.56
C VAL A 277 22.97 18.27 -11.22
N LYS A 278 24.04 17.74 -10.62
CA LYS A 278 23.96 16.92 -9.40
C LYS A 278 23.78 17.75 -8.12
N TYR A 279 24.48 18.87 -8.01
CA TYR A 279 24.56 19.61 -6.75
C TYR A 279 23.91 21.01 -6.81
N ILE A 280 23.97 21.70 -7.96
CA ILE A 280 23.46 23.07 -8.06
C ILE A 280 22.02 23.13 -8.56
N TYR A 281 21.66 22.36 -9.60
CA TYR A 281 20.29 22.38 -10.12
C TYR A 281 19.24 22.06 -9.05
N PRO A 282 19.41 21.04 -8.17
CA PRO A 282 18.43 20.71 -7.14
C PRO A 282 18.17 21.83 -6.13
N THR A 283 19.17 22.65 -5.81
CA THR A 283 19.07 23.72 -4.78
C THR A 283 18.28 24.94 -5.26
N ILE A 284 18.14 25.14 -6.58
CA ILE A 284 17.40 26.27 -7.14
C ILE A 284 15.89 26.04 -7.05
N GLU A 285 15.12 26.99 -6.53
CA GLU A 285 13.66 26.86 -6.52
C GLU A 285 13.06 26.98 -7.93
N GLY A 286 12.00 26.21 -8.22
CA GLY A 286 11.36 26.23 -9.54
C GLY A 286 10.63 27.53 -9.89
N LEU A 287 10.35 28.37 -8.90
CA LEU A 287 9.74 29.69 -9.06
C LEU A 287 10.78 30.81 -9.26
N ASP A 288 12.05 30.57 -8.92
CA ASP A 288 13.13 31.55 -9.06
C ASP A 288 13.64 31.56 -10.51
N HIS A 289 12.89 32.24 -11.38
CA HIS A 289 13.22 32.36 -12.80
C HIS A 289 14.54 33.09 -13.04
N GLU A 290 14.95 33.98 -12.13
CA GLU A 290 16.20 34.72 -12.26
C GLU A 290 17.40 33.81 -12.05
N ARG A 291 17.37 33.00 -10.98
CA ARG A 291 18.45 32.06 -10.66
C ARG A 291 18.51 30.91 -11.64
N LEU A 292 17.37 30.41 -12.12
CA LEU A 292 17.31 29.43 -13.22
C LEU A 292 17.86 30.01 -14.53
N LEU A 293 17.51 31.26 -14.86
CA LEU A 293 18.04 31.92 -16.07
C LEU A 293 19.56 32.05 -16.00
N TYR A 294 20.09 32.43 -14.83
CA TYR A 294 21.53 32.49 -14.62
C TYR A 294 22.18 31.10 -14.74
N TYR A 295 21.62 30.07 -14.11
CA TYR A 295 22.08 28.68 -14.22
C TYR A 295 22.22 28.21 -15.68
N PHE A 296 21.17 28.36 -16.50
CA PHE A 296 21.24 27.93 -17.91
C PHE A 296 22.19 28.81 -18.73
N THR A 297 22.33 30.09 -18.39
CA THR A 297 23.33 30.98 -19.01
C THR A 297 24.76 30.49 -18.71
N LEU A 298 25.02 29.98 -17.51
CA LEU A 298 26.31 29.40 -17.16
C LEU A 298 26.60 28.14 -17.99
N LEU A 299 25.63 27.23 -18.08
CA LEU A 299 25.76 26.02 -18.92
C LEU A 299 26.02 26.35 -20.39
N GLU A 300 25.34 27.36 -20.94
CA GLU A 300 25.60 27.84 -22.31
C GLU A 300 27.01 28.43 -22.43
N SER A 301 27.43 29.27 -21.49
CA SER A 301 28.73 29.94 -21.51
C SER A 301 29.94 28.99 -21.38
N CYS A 302 29.74 27.85 -20.73
CA CYS A 302 30.74 26.80 -20.55
C CYS A 302 30.73 25.74 -21.67
N GLY A 303 29.89 25.91 -22.70
CA GLY A 303 29.84 25.00 -23.84
C GLY A 303 29.19 23.65 -23.53
N CYS A 304 28.34 23.57 -22.51
CA CYS A 304 27.74 22.31 -22.06
C CYS A 304 26.58 21.82 -22.95
N ALA A 305 26.29 22.48 -24.06
CA ALA A 305 25.12 22.25 -24.92
C ALA A 305 25.02 20.84 -25.54
N ASN A 306 26.10 20.05 -25.52
CA ASN A 306 26.17 18.71 -26.13
C ASN A 306 26.07 17.55 -25.11
N PHE A 307 26.08 17.83 -23.80
CA PHE A 307 26.09 16.81 -22.75
C PHE A 307 24.71 16.54 -22.14
N GLU A 308 23.70 17.27 -22.60
CA GLU A 308 22.33 17.16 -22.15
C GLU A 308 21.62 15.94 -22.78
N THR A 309 21.19 14.99 -21.95
CA THR A 309 20.18 13.96 -22.30
C THR A 309 18.73 14.49 -22.19
N THR A 310 18.57 15.79 -21.96
CA THR A 310 17.29 16.51 -21.84
C THR A 310 16.74 16.88 -23.22
N ALA A 311 15.41 16.95 -23.33
CA ALA A 311 14.71 17.21 -24.59
C ALA A 311 14.88 18.66 -25.10
N ILE A 312 15.40 19.56 -24.26
CA ILE A 312 15.52 21.00 -24.51
C ILE A 312 16.99 21.39 -24.30
N LYS A 313 17.55 22.19 -25.22
CA LYS A 313 18.91 22.75 -25.12
C LYS A 313 18.96 23.97 -24.19
N PRO A 314 20.12 24.36 -23.61
CA PRO A 314 20.24 25.51 -22.71
C PRO A 314 19.75 26.81 -23.33
N GLU A 315 20.03 27.02 -24.63
CA GLU A 315 19.55 28.19 -25.38
C GLU A 315 18.03 28.34 -25.37
N ILE A 316 17.31 27.23 -25.48
CA ILE A 316 15.84 27.22 -25.51
C ILE A 316 15.32 27.50 -24.11
N HIS A 317 15.94 26.93 -23.06
CA HIS A 317 15.62 27.26 -21.67
C HIS A 317 15.74 28.76 -21.39
N ILE A 318 16.83 29.40 -21.83
CA ILE A 318 17.06 30.84 -21.67
C ILE A 318 15.99 31.66 -22.38
N ARG A 319 15.63 31.31 -23.62
CA ARG A 319 14.58 32.01 -24.38
C ARG A 319 13.20 31.86 -23.73
N LEU A 320 12.89 30.70 -23.16
CA LEU A 320 11.64 30.46 -22.44
C LEU A 320 11.58 31.25 -21.14
N LEU A 321 12.62 31.14 -20.29
CA LEU A 321 12.69 31.84 -19.00
C LEU A 321 12.64 33.37 -19.15
N LYS A 322 13.33 33.95 -20.14
CA LYS A 322 13.23 35.39 -20.43
C LYS A 322 11.81 35.86 -20.72
N LYS A 323 11.00 35.01 -21.37
CA LYS A 323 9.61 35.33 -21.70
C LYS A 323 8.67 35.03 -20.54
N PHE A 324 8.82 33.89 -19.86
CA PHE A 324 7.99 33.50 -18.73
C PHE A 324 8.17 34.40 -17.52
N LYS A 325 9.39 34.90 -17.27
CA LYS A 325 9.63 35.91 -16.22
C LYS A 325 8.72 37.13 -16.36
N VAL A 326 8.40 37.55 -17.59
CA VAL A 326 7.54 38.72 -17.87
C VAL A 326 6.05 38.33 -17.91
N VAL A 327 5.75 37.18 -18.51
CA VAL A 327 4.38 36.79 -18.90
C VAL A 327 3.68 35.92 -17.83
N ALA A 328 4.45 35.27 -16.96
CA ALA A 328 4.00 34.23 -16.04
C ALA A 328 4.96 34.06 -14.86
N SER A 329 5.22 35.11 -14.07
CA SER A 329 6.20 35.11 -12.97
C SER A 329 5.92 34.09 -11.85
N GLY A 330 4.68 33.60 -11.74
CA GLY A 330 4.29 32.55 -10.77
C GLY A 330 4.45 31.11 -11.27
N LEU A 331 5.03 30.88 -12.45
CA LEU A 331 5.17 29.55 -13.06
C LEU A 331 6.29 28.74 -12.39
N ASN A 332 6.04 27.49 -12.01
CA ASN A 332 7.11 26.60 -11.62
C ASN A 332 7.78 26.00 -12.87
N TYR A 333 8.93 26.54 -13.25
CA TYR A 333 9.62 26.16 -14.49
C TYR A 333 10.23 24.76 -14.44
N LYS A 334 10.63 24.29 -13.25
CA LYS A 334 11.15 22.92 -13.08
C LYS A 334 10.08 21.89 -13.41
N LYS A 335 8.87 22.08 -12.86
CA LYS A 335 7.71 21.22 -13.15
C LYS A 335 7.36 21.19 -14.64
N LEU A 336 7.45 22.34 -15.31
CA LEU A 336 7.20 22.45 -16.74
C LEU A 336 8.15 21.61 -17.60
N THR A 337 9.40 21.43 -17.15
CA THR A 337 10.48 20.80 -17.93
C THR A 337 10.84 19.40 -17.46
N ASP A 338 10.17 18.91 -16.42
CA ASP A 338 10.29 17.54 -15.93
C ASP A 338 9.64 16.56 -16.94
N LYS A 339 10.24 15.39 -17.12
CA LYS A 339 9.70 14.33 -17.98
C LYS A 339 8.57 13.55 -17.31
N SER A 340 8.47 13.63 -15.98
CA SER A 340 7.52 12.86 -15.18
C SER A 340 6.19 13.59 -14.92
N GLU A 341 6.18 14.92 -14.92
CA GLU A 341 5.00 15.74 -14.67
C GLU A 341 4.34 16.23 -15.98
N ASP A 342 3.04 16.54 -15.93
CA ASP A 342 2.34 17.13 -17.06
C ASP A 342 2.62 18.63 -17.15
N ALA A 343 3.26 19.05 -18.24
CA ALA A 343 3.54 20.46 -18.50
C ALA A 343 2.27 21.33 -18.54
N LEU A 344 1.12 20.75 -18.89
CA LEU A 344 -0.17 21.47 -18.89
C LEU A 344 -0.67 21.78 -17.47
N GLU A 345 -0.48 20.86 -16.51
CA GLU A 345 -0.84 21.07 -15.09
C GLU A 345 0.02 22.18 -14.46
N ALA A 346 1.30 22.24 -14.83
CA ALA A 346 2.20 23.31 -14.37
C ALA A 346 1.79 24.70 -14.91
N LEU A 347 1.25 24.76 -16.14
CA LEU A 347 0.83 26.01 -16.77
C LEU A 347 -0.54 26.50 -16.29
N GLU A 348 -1.52 25.60 -16.10
CA GLU A 348 -2.90 25.90 -15.71
C GLU A 348 -3.06 27.05 -14.68
N PRO A 349 -2.38 27.03 -13.50
CA PRO A 349 -2.60 28.05 -12.47
C PRO A 349 -2.25 29.46 -12.96
N VAL A 350 -1.29 29.60 -13.87
CA VAL A 350 -0.78 30.90 -14.33
C VAL A 350 -1.48 31.39 -15.58
N LEU A 351 -2.24 30.55 -16.30
CA LEU A 351 -2.96 30.95 -17.51
C LEU A 351 -4.06 31.97 -17.20
N THR A 352 -4.04 33.08 -17.95
CA THR A 352 -4.99 34.20 -17.91
C THR A 352 -5.30 34.67 -19.34
N SER A 353 -6.39 35.41 -19.49
CA SER A 353 -6.79 36.01 -20.78
C SER A 353 -5.74 36.93 -21.41
N GLN A 354 -4.83 37.51 -20.61
CA GLN A 354 -3.76 38.40 -21.09
C GLN A 354 -2.51 37.66 -21.56
N ASN A 355 -2.18 36.52 -20.94
CA ASN A 355 -0.92 35.81 -21.22
C ASN A 355 -1.07 34.63 -22.19
N ILE A 356 -2.28 34.09 -22.36
CA ILE A 356 -2.54 32.87 -23.15
C ILE A 356 -2.00 32.96 -24.59
N LEU A 357 -2.15 34.11 -25.26
CA LEU A 357 -1.64 34.31 -26.63
C LEU A 357 -0.10 34.30 -26.68
N SER A 358 0.55 34.83 -25.64
CA SER A 358 2.01 34.88 -25.56
C SER A 358 2.59 33.51 -25.24
N ILE A 359 1.93 32.75 -24.36
CA ILE A 359 2.34 31.39 -23.98
C ILE A 359 2.02 30.39 -25.10
N SER A 360 0.91 30.55 -25.83
CA SER A 360 0.57 29.65 -26.95
C SER A 360 1.60 29.69 -28.07
N LYS A 361 2.27 30.83 -28.28
CA LYS A 361 3.42 30.96 -29.21
C LYS A 361 4.69 30.24 -28.71
N LEU A 362 4.74 29.89 -27.43
CA LEU A 362 5.86 29.16 -26.81
C LEU A 362 5.57 27.66 -26.66
N ALA A 363 4.31 27.24 -26.77
CA ALA A 363 3.90 25.84 -26.66
C ALA A 363 4.73 24.89 -27.54
N PRO A 364 5.03 25.21 -28.82
CA PRO A 364 5.84 24.33 -29.68
C PRO A 364 7.30 24.19 -29.24
N ARG A 365 7.74 24.86 -28.17
CA ARG A 365 9.09 24.77 -27.60
C ARG A 365 9.12 24.10 -26.23
N ILE A 366 7.97 23.65 -25.74
CA ILE A 366 7.80 23.02 -24.42
C ILE A 366 7.51 21.54 -24.66
N PRO A 367 8.23 20.62 -24.00
CA PRO A 367 7.96 19.19 -24.08
C PRO A 367 6.64 18.89 -23.35
N GLY A 368 5.78 18.09 -23.98
CA GLY A 368 4.58 17.50 -23.40
C GLY A 368 4.76 16.01 -23.11
N LYS A 369 3.65 15.32 -22.83
CA LYS A 369 3.65 13.88 -22.53
C LYS A 369 4.27 13.08 -23.67
N HIS A 370 5.09 12.08 -23.31
CA HIS A 370 5.76 11.17 -24.24
C HIS A 370 6.76 11.82 -25.22
N GLY A 371 7.27 13.01 -24.91
CA GLY A 371 8.31 13.67 -25.70
C GLY A 371 7.80 14.40 -26.96
N GLN A 372 6.49 14.48 -27.16
CA GLN A 372 5.87 15.35 -28.17
C GLN A 372 5.83 16.79 -27.65
N MET A 373 5.98 17.79 -28.50
CA MET A 373 5.91 19.21 -28.07
C MET A 373 4.46 19.62 -27.84
N LEU A 374 4.21 20.55 -26.91
CA LEU A 374 2.86 21.01 -26.61
C LEU A 374 2.24 21.73 -27.81
N SER A 375 1.01 21.35 -28.15
CA SER A 375 0.24 22.08 -29.15
C SER A 375 -0.34 23.37 -28.55
N PRO A 376 -0.44 24.46 -29.32
CA PRO A 376 -1.16 25.66 -28.90
C PRO A 376 -2.62 25.35 -28.53
N SER A 377 -3.25 24.41 -29.24
CA SER A 377 -4.65 24.02 -29.06
C SER A 377 -4.91 23.41 -27.67
N SER A 378 -4.07 22.47 -27.23
CA SER A 378 -4.18 21.84 -25.90
C SER A 378 -4.00 22.83 -24.75
N LEU A 379 -3.22 23.90 -24.95
CA LEU A 379 -3.11 24.99 -23.98
C LEU A 379 -4.41 25.80 -23.85
N TYR A 380 -5.06 26.10 -24.99
CA TYR A 380 -6.37 26.74 -24.98
C TYR A 380 -7.43 25.82 -24.37
N THR A 381 -7.35 24.50 -24.56
CA THR A 381 -8.26 23.51 -23.93
C THR A 381 -8.27 23.66 -22.41
N VAL A 382 -7.10 23.62 -21.77
CA VAL A 382 -6.96 23.73 -20.31
C VAL A 382 -7.40 25.11 -19.81
N TRP A 383 -6.97 26.17 -20.48
CA TRP A 383 -7.37 27.53 -20.11
C TRP A 383 -8.87 27.76 -20.24
N LEU A 384 -9.53 27.23 -21.28
CA LEU A 384 -10.98 27.40 -21.49
C LEU A 384 -11.80 26.65 -20.44
N GLN A 385 -11.36 25.45 -20.03
CA GLN A 385 -11.98 24.73 -18.91
C GLN A 385 -11.86 25.53 -17.60
N LYS A 386 -10.68 26.08 -17.31
CA LYS A 386 -10.47 26.97 -16.15
C LYS A 386 -11.32 28.23 -16.24
N LEU A 387 -11.36 28.89 -17.40
CA LEU A 387 -12.14 30.10 -17.64
C LEU A 387 -13.63 29.86 -17.39
N PHE A 388 -14.17 28.73 -17.86
CA PHE A 388 -15.57 28.38 -17.65
C PHE A 388 -15.87 28.14 -16.16
N TRP A 389 -15.03 27.35 -15.48
CA TRP A 389 -15.32 26.88 -14.12
C TRP A 389 -14.92 27.82 -12.98
N ALA A 390 -13.80 28.53 -13.14
CA ALA A 390 -13.21 29.39 -12.11
C ALA A 390 -13.29 30.88 -12.47
N GLY A 391 -13.58 31.19 -13.74
CA GLY A 391 -13.54 32.55 -14.25
C GLY A 391 -12.11 33.01 -14.61
N ASP A 392 -12.00 34.27 -14.99
CA ASP A 392 -10.74 34.96 -15.26
C ASP A 392 -10.88 36.41 -14.81
N PRO A 393 -9.87 37.01 -14.14
CA PRO A 393 -9.96 38.35 -13.57
C PRO A 393 -10.45 39.44 -14.54
N HIS A 394 -10.26 39.26 -15.86
CA HIS A 394 -10.63 40.24 -16.87
C HIS A 394 -11.90 39.89 -17.65
N LEU A 395 -12.12 38.62 -17.97
CA LEU A 395 -13.28 38.18 -18.78
C LEU A 395 -14.49 37.82 -17.92
N ILE A 396 -14.28 37.10 -16.81
CA ILE A 396 -15.32 36.56 -15.93
C ILE A 396 -14.86 36.75 -14.49
N LYS A 397 -15.18 37.91 -13.91
CA LYS A 397 -14.61 38.39 -12.63
C LYS A 397 -14.92 37.51 -11.42
N GLN A 398 -16.01 36.76 -11.46
CA GLN A 398 -16.45 35.85 -10.41
C GLN A 398 -16.84 34.52 -11.03
N ALA A 399 -16.60 33.42 -10.31
CA ALA A 399 -17.00 32.10 -10.77
C ALA A 399 -18.52 32.10 -11.03
N PRO A 400 -19.01 31.60 -12.18
CA PRO A 400 -20.44 31.54 -12.45
C PRO A 400 -21.17 30.70 -11.39
N GLU A 401 -22.35 31.15 -10.95
CA GLU A 401 -23.18 30.43 -9.97
C GLU A 401 -24.60 30.19 -10.51
N SER A 402 -25.14 31.12 -11.30
CA SER A 402 -26.49 30.99 -11.88
C SER A 402 -26.48 30.43 -13.31
N SER A 403 -27.60 29.82 -13.74
CA SER A 403 -27.74 29.28 -15.12
C SER A 403 -27.46 30.33 -16.20
N ALA A 404 -27.81 31.60 -15.97
CA ALA A 404 -27.55 32.68 -16.92
C ALA A 404 -26.06 33.02 -17.02
N GLU A 405 -25.34 33.00 -15.90
CA GLU A 405 -23.89 33.24 -15.84
C GLU A 405 -23.11 32.10 -16.50
N TRP A 406 -23.54 30.84 -16.31
CA TRP A 406 -22.94 29.69 -17.00
C TRP A 406 -23.11 29.77 -18.52
N LEU A 407 -24.29 30.17 -19.00
CA LEU A 407 -24.52 30.40 -20.44
C LEU A 407 -23.67 31.54 -20.98
N HIS A 408 -23.50 32.63 -20.22
CA HIS A 408 -22.60 33.72 -20.57
C HIS A 408 -21.13 33.26 -20.60
N ALA A 409 -20.69 32.45 -19.62
CA ALA A 409 -19.35 31.87 -19.61
C ALA A 409 -19.08 31.00 -20.84
N CYS A 410 -20.06 30.17 -21.23
CA CYS A 410 -20.00 29.41 -22.49
C CYS A 410 -19.87 30.34 -23.71
N ASP A 411 -20.66 31.43 -23.79
CA ASP A 411 -20.58 32.40 -24.88
C ASP A 411 -19.20 33.08 -24.97
N VAL A 412 -18.52 33.28 -23.84
CA VAL A 412 -17.13 33.78 -23.82
C VAL A 412 -16.17 32.72 -24.34
N CYS A 413 -16.28 31.46 -23.89
CA CYS A 413 -15.43 30.35 -24.34
C CYS A 413 -15.54 30.11 -25.85
N LEU A 414 -16.76 30.14 -26.40
CA LEU A 414 -17.03 29.91 -27.83
C LEU A 414 -16.29 30.88 -28.76
N LYS A 415 -15.93 32.09 -28.28
CA LYS A 415 -15.16 33.07 -29.07
C LYS A 415 -13.73 32.63 -29.37
N TYR A 416 -13.20 31.66 -28.63
CA TYR A 416 -11.83 31.16 -28.77
C TYR A 416 -11.77 29.76 -29.41
N PHE A 417 -12.92 29.18 -29.79
CA PHE A 417 -12.98 27.86 -30.43
C PHE A 417 -12.31 27.84 -31.82
N ASP A 418 -12.11 29.00 -32.44
CA ASP A 418 -11.36 29.14 -33.70
C ASP A 418 -9.86 28.82 -33.54
N ARG A 419 -9.35 28.82 -32.30
CA ARG A 419 -7.96 28.48 -31.94
C ARG A 419 -7.77 27.01 -31.56
N LEU A 420 -8.84 26.21 -31.53
CA LEU A 420 -8.81 24.80 -31.17
C LEU A 420 -8.83 23.90 -32.41
N CYS A 421 -8.13 22.77 -32.30
CA CYS A 421 -8.31 21.61 -33.16
C CYS A 421 -9.64 20.90 -32.84
N PRO A 422 -10.22 20.12 -33.77
CA PRO A 422 -11.52 19.47 -33.55
C PRO A 422 -11.56 18.55 -32.32
N ASP A 423 -10.52 17.75 -32.07
CA ASP A 423 -10.43 16.87 -30.89
C ASP A 423 -10.38 17.63 -29.56
N ASP A 424 -9.63 18.73 -29.53
CA ASP A 424 -9.52 19.61 -28.36
C ASP A 424 -10.84 20.34 -28.08
N LEU A 425 -11.56 20.74 -29.14
CA LEU A 425 -12.89 21.34 -29.01
C LEU A 425 -13.87 20.36 -28.36
N ILE A 426 -13.90 19.12 -28.84
CA ILE A 426 -14.69 18.03 -28.24
C ILE A 426 -14.34 17.91 -26.76
N THR A 427 -13.04 17.88 -26.43
CA THR A 427 -12.55 17.75 -25.05
C THR A 427 -13.02 18.90 -24.15
N VAL A 428 -13.00 20.15 -24.64
CA VAL A 428 -13.55 21.30 -23.89
C VAL A 428 -15.04 21.15 -23.68
N MET A 429 -15.79 20.81 -24.73
CA MET A 429 -17.25 20.66 -24.65
C MET A 429 -17.64 19.55 -23.68
N ASP A 430 -17.04 18.38 -23.78
CA ASP A 430 -17.32 17.24 -22.90
C ASP A 430 -16.97 17.58 -21.43
N ALA A 431 -15.89 18.34 -21.19
CA ALA A 431 -15.53 18.79 -19.85
C ALA A 431 -16.54 19.77 -19.23
N ILE A 432 -17.22 20.59 -20.03
CA ILE A 432 -18.22 21.56 -19.55
C ILE A 432 -19.65 20.99 -19.51
N THR A 433 -19.98 19.95 -20.29
CA THR A 433 -21.33 19.37 -20.34
C THR A 433 -21.47 17.97 -19.73
N PHE A 434 -20.46 17.10 -19.84
CA PHE A 434 -20.52 15.69 -19.40
C PHE A 434 -19.52 15.33 -18.30
N SER A 435 -18.91 16.32 -17.64
CA SER A 435 -18.08 16.06 -16.46
C SER A 435 -18.93 15.84 -15.20
N PRO A 436 -18.40 15.14 -14.18
CA PRO A 436 -19.04 15.01 -12.87
C PRO A 436 -19.47 16.37 -12.28
N LYS A 437 -18.63 17.38 -12.48
CA LYS A 437 -18.88 18.76 -12.05
C LYS A 437 -20.03 19.40 -12.84
N ALA A 438 -20.12 19.16 -14.15
CA ALA A 438 -21.22 19.62 -14.98
C ALA A 438 -22.57 19.04 -14.57
N VAL A 439 -22.66 17.72 -14.39
CA VAL A 439 -23.91 17.05 -13.98
C VAL A 439 -24.40 17.54 -12.61
N SER A 440 -23.47 17.84 -11.69
CA SER A 440 -23.84 18.31 -10.34
C SER A 440 -24.24 19.78 -10.26
N LYS A 441 -23.64 20.67 -11.09
CA LYS A 441 -23.82 22.12 -10.99
C LYS A 441 -24.73 22.73 -12.05
N LEU A 442 -24.86 22.10 -13.22
CA LEU A 442 -25.60 22.62 -14.35
C LEU A 442 -26.92 21.87 -14.54
N SER A 443 -27.98 22.59 -14.91
CA SER A 443 -29.23 21.95 -15.32
C SER A 443 -29.09 21.30 -16.71
N VAL A 444 -29.99 20.36 -17.03
CA VAL A 444 -30.01 19.69 -18.35
C VAL A 444 -30.26 20.73 -19.45
N GLU A 445 -31.20 21.66 -19.23
CA GLU A 445 -31.58 22.70 -20.18
C GLU A 445 -30.41 23.66 -20.48
N ALA A 446 -29.62 24.00 -19.46
CA ALA A 446 -28.43 24.83 -19.64
C ALA A 446 -27.39 24.12 -20.52
N ARG A 447 -27.14 22.83 -20.30
CA ARG A 447 -26.19 22.02 -21.07
C ARG A 447 -26.66 21.77 -22.50
N GLU A 448 -27.96 21.57 -22.72
CA GLU A 448 -28.55 21.49 -24.06
C GLU A 448 -28.33 22.79 -24.85
N GLU A 449 -28.61 23.95 -24.23
CA GLU A 449 -28.44 25.24 -24.90
C GLU A 449 -26.95 25.55 -25.18
N MET A 450 -26.04 25.23 -24.26
CA MET A 450 -24.59 25.33 -24.49
C MET A 450 -24.15 24.48 -25.69
N THR A 451 -24.60 23.22 -25.75
CA THR A 451 -24.27 22.30 -26.84
C THR A 451 -24.86 22.80 -28.17
N ARG A 452 -26.10 23.30 -28.17
CA ARG A 452 -26.76 23.89 -29.35
C ARG A 452 -26.01 25.12 -29.87
N LYS A 453 -25.51 25.97 -28.97
CA LYS A 453 -24.66 27.13 -29.35
C LYS A 453 -23.32 26.68 -29.93
N ALA A 454 -22.66 25.70 -29.33
CA ALA A 454 -21.41 25.14 -29.85
C ALA A 454 -21.58 24.55 -31.27
N ILE A 455 -22.64 23.77 -31.51
CA ILE A 455 -22.97 23.23 -32.83
C ILE A 455 -23.14 24.35 -33.87
N LYS A 456 -23.85 25.43 -33.52
CA LYS A 456 -24.00 26.61 -34.42
C LYS A 456 -22.65 27.25 -34.76
N THR A 457 -21.77 27.39 -33.78
CA THR A 457 -20.42 27.95 -33.99
C THR A 457 -19.57 27.06 -34.90
N ILE A 458 -19.63 25.74 -34.74
CA ILE A 458 -18.86 24.79 -35.57
C ILE A 458 -19.43 24.74 -37.00
N LYS A 459 -20.76 24.75 -37.16
CA LYS A 459 -21.40 24.90 -38.48
C LYS A 459 -20.91 26.15 -39.21
N HIS A 460 -20.79 27.26 -38.49
CA HIS A 460 -20.21 28.49 -39.05
C HIS A 460 -18.75 28.33 -39.50
N PHE A 461 -17.92 27.59 -38.75
CA PHE A 461 -16.54 27.32 -39.14
C PHE A 461 -16.43 26.44 -40.39
N ILE A 462 -17.35 25.47 -40.56
CA ILE A 462 -17.44 24.62 -41.75
C ILE A 462 -17.87 25.44 -42.98
N GLU A 463 -18.85 26.34 -42.81
CA GLU A 463 -19.38 27.18 -43.91
C GLU A 463 -18.45 28.33 -44.31
N LYS A 464 -17.70 28.90 -43.36
CA LYS A 464 -16.73 29.99 -43.60
C LYS A 464 -15.37 29.64 -43.00
N PRO A 465 -14.56 28.81 -43.67
CA PRO A 465 -13.17 28.65 -43.30
C PRO A 465 -12.46 30.00 -43.54
N ARG A 466 -12.22 30.78 -42.48
CA ARG A 466 -11.35 31.95 -42.58
C ARG A 466 -10.00 31.48 -43.12
N LYS A 467 -9.34 32.30 -43.96
CA LYS A 467 -7.93 32.10 -44.35
C LYS A 467 -7.10 31.93 -43.07
N ARG A 468 -6.83 30.68 -42.68
CA ARG A 468 -5.79 30.37 -41.71
C ARG A 468 -4.49 30.86 -42.34
N ASN A 469 -3.68 31.59 -41.58
CA ASN A 469 -2.32 31.94 -41.99
C ASN A 469 -1.55 30.61 -42.11
N SER A 470 -1.55 30.06 -43.31
CA SER A 470 -0.81 28.88 -43.70
C SER A 470 0.64 29.28 -43.95
N GLU A 471 1.36 29.59 -42.88
CA GLU A 471 2.82 29.57 -42.85
C GLU A 471 3.22 28.96 -41.51
N GLU A 472 3.17 27.62 -41.44
CA GLU A 472 4.09 26.77 -40.67
C GLU A 472 3.71 25.29 -40.92
N ASP A 473 4.50 24.70 -41.82
CA ASP A 473 4.75 23.31 -42.25
C ASP A 473 3.67 22.19 -42.32
N PRO A 474 3.63 21.45 -43.45
CA PRO A 474 2.93 20.18 -43.60
C PRO A 474 3.83 19.03 -43.12
N GLN A 475 3.77 18.65 -41.84
CA GLN A 475 4.27 17.35 -41.38
C GLN A 475 3.72 17.00 -39.99
N GLU A 476 2.44 16.66 -39.90
CA GLU A 476 1.93 15.86 -38.78
C GLU A 476 1.54 14.47 -39.28
N GLY A 477 2.18 13.47 -38.69
CA GLY A 477 2.09 12.07 -39.05
C GLY A 477 0.69 11.51 -38.83
N ARG A 478 0.28 10.69 -39.80
CA ARG A 478 -0.88 9.80 -39.80
C ARG A 478 -1.19 9.22 -38.41
N GLY A 479 -2.24 9.75 -37.79
CA GLY A 479 -2.96 9.14 -36.68
C GLY A 479 -4.26 9.91 -36.48
N SER A 480 -5.38 9.36 -36.98
CA SER A 480 -6.77 9.67 -36.64
C SER A 480 -7.09 11.08 -36.10
N GLN A 481 -6.72 12.16 -36.80
CA GLN A 481 -7.13 13.51 -36.39
C GLN A 481 -8.62 13.69 -36.75
N ALA A 482 -9.49 13.89 -35.76
CA ALA A 482 -10.90 14.11 -36.03
C ALA A 482 -11.08 15.40 -36.86
N THR A 483 -12.02 15.37 -37.78
CA THR A 483 -12.35 16.53 -38.62
C THR A 483 -13.45 17.37 -37.99
N TYR A 484 -13.63 18.62 -38.43
CA TYR A 484 -14.76 19.45 -37.97
C TYR A 484 -16.15 18.80 -38.19
N PRO A 485 -16.40 18.06 -39.30
CA PRO A 485 -17.57 17.21 -39.43
C PRO A 485 -17.72 16.13 -38.34
N ASP A 486 -16.62 15.47 -37.96
CA ASP A 486 -16.64 14.45 -36.91
C ASP A 486 -16.96 15.07 -35.53
N ALA A 487 -16.37 16.23 -35.22
CA ALA A 487 -16.69 16.99 -34.01
C ALA A 487 -18.15 17.48 -33.99
N LEU A 488 -18.69 17.87 -35.14
CA LEU A 488 -20.11 18.21 -35.28
C LEU A 488 -21.00 16.99 -35.04
N ALA A 489 -20.69 15.83 -35.64
CA ALA A 489 -21.43 14.59 -35.43
C ALA A 489 -21.38 14.13 -33.96
N HIS A 490 -20.22 14.29 -33.30
CA HIS A 490 -20.05 14.01 -31.87
C HIS A 490 -20.96 14.90 -31.02
N LEU A 491 -21.00 16.21 -31.28
CA LEU A 491 -21.84 17.13 -30.51
C LEU A 491 -23.33 16.99 -30.84
N GLU A 492 -23.70 16.65 -32.07
CA GLU A 492 -25.10 16.34 -32.42
C GLU A 492 -25.58 15.08 -31.71
N THR A 493 -24.75 14.03 -31.63
CA THR A 493 -25.02 12.84 -30.81
C THR A 493 -25.16 13.19 -29.33
N SER A 494 -24.29 14.07 -28.84
CA SER A 494 -24.29 14.52 -27.45
C SER A 494 -25.53 15.35 -27.11
N LEU A 495 -25.97 16.22 -28.02
CA LEU A 495 -27.21 16.98 -27.88
C LEU A 495 -28.42 16.04 -27.82
N ALA A 496 -28.47 15.07 -28.73
CA ALA A 496 -29.55 14.09 -28.74
C ALA A 496 -29.57 13.28 -27.44
N HIS A 497 -28.41 12.89 -26.89
CA HIS A 497 -28.35 12.25 -25.56
C HIS A 497 -28.91 13.14 -24.45
N LEU A 498 -28.58 14.43 -24.39
CA LEU A 498 -29.14 15.33 -23.38
C LEU A 498 -30.66 15.40 -23.46
N GLU A 499 -31.23 15.38 -24.68
CA GLU A 499 -32.68 15.35 -24.88
C GLU A 499 -33.32 14.07 -24.29
N THR A 500 -32.60 12.94 -24.27
CA THR A 500 -33.09 11.69 -23.63
C THR A 500 -33.14 11.76 -22.10
N LEU A 501 -32.46 12.71 -21.46
CA LEU A 501 -32.54 12.89 -20.01
C LEU A 501 -33.93 13.39 -19.58
N SER A 502 -34.70 13.95 -20.50
CA SER A 502 -36.12 14.28 -20.30
C SER A 502 -37.07 13.09 -20.45
N HIS A 503 -36.56 11.91 -20.87
CA HIS A 503 -37.35 10.71 -21.05
C HIS A 503 -37.93 10.21 -19.71
N SER A 504 -39.17 9.73 -19.73
CA SER A 504 -39.93 9.34 -18.54
C SER A 504 -39.21 8.30 -17.66
N PHE A 505 -38.49 7.36 -18.27
CA PHE A 505 -37.68 6.36 -17.58
C PHE A 505 -36.46 6.96 -16.85
N ILE A 506 -35.73 7.88 -17.48
CA ILE A 506 -34.56 8.50 -16.82
C ILE A 506 -35.01 9.41 -15.68
N LEU A 507 -36.13 10.11 -15.87
CA LEU A 507 -36.76 10.90 -14.81
C LEU A 507 -37.25 10.03 -13.64
N SER A 508 -37.75 8.82 -13.89
CA SER A 508 -38.16 7.91 -12.81
C SER A 508 -36.95 7.39 -12.01
N LEU A 509 -35.82 7.13 -12.66
CA LEU A 509 -34.56 6.79 -11.98
C LEU A 509 -34.05 7.97 -11.14
N ARG A 510 -34.06 9.17 -11.71
CA ARG A 510 -33.57 10.40 -11.05
C ARG A 510 -34.40 10.77 -9.81
N ASN A 511 -35.72 10.61 -9.88
CA ASN A 511 -36.65 10.99 -8.81
C ASN A 511 -36.97 9.85 -7.85
N SER A 512 -36.33 8.68 -8.00
CA SER A 512 -36.51 7.53 -7.12
C SER A 512 -35.98 7.81 -5.71
N GLU A 513 -36.60 7.23 -4.68
CA GLU A 513 -36.09 7.28 -3.30
C GLU A 513 -34.87 6.37 -3.08
N GLN A 514 -34.62 5.42 -3.99
CA GLN A 514 -33.49 4.49 -3.90
C GLN A 514 -32.20 5.11 -4.44
N GLU A 515 -31.18 5.22 -3.60
CA GLU A 515 -29.87 5.81 -3.98
C GLU A 515 -29.22 5.09 -5.17
N ILE A 516 -29.39 3.77 -5.29
CA ILE A 516 -28.82 2.97 -6.39
C ILE A 516 -29.44 3.39 -7.73
N LEU A 517 -30.75 3.64 -7.78
CA LEU A 517 -31.44 4.08 -8.99
C LEU A 517 -31.05 5.50 -9.39
N GLN A 518 -30.86 6.39 -8.42
CA GLN A 518 -30.33 7.73 -8.67
C GLN A 518 -28.91 7.68 -9.24
N LYS A 519 -28.07 6.76 -8.75
CA LYS A 519 -26.72 6.53 -9.30
C LYS A 519 -26.75 6.09 -10.76
N TYR A 520 -27.71 5.25 -11.16
CA TYR A 520 -27.86 4.88 -12.58
C TYR A 520 -28.28 6.05 -13.45
N SER A 521 -29.18 6.92 -12.97
CA SER A 521 -29.48 8.16 -13.71
C SER A 521 -28.24 9.04 -13.87
N TYR A 522 -27.42 9.15 -12.82
CA TYR A 522 -26.17 9.90 -12.85
C TYR A 522 -25.14 9.31 -13.83
N PHE A 523 -24.94 7.99 -13.81
CA PHE A 523 -24.03 7.31 -14.73
C PHE A 523 -24.53 7.38 -16.18
N TYR A 524 -25.84 7.32 -16.39
CA TYR A 524 -26.42 7.48 -17.72
C TYR A 524 -26.15 8.88 -18.25
N ASP A 525 -26.34 9.93 -17.45
CA ASP A 525 -26.02 11.31 -17.81
C ASP A 525 -24.55 11.48 -18.22
N LEU A 526 -23.61 10.87 -17.47
CA LEU A 526 -22.18 10.89 -17.82
C LEU A 526 -21.81 10.01 -19.02
N SER A 527 -22.66 9.06 -19.39
CA SER A 527 -22.37 8.07 -20.43
C SER A 527 -22.38 8.67 -21.83
N ARG A 528 -23.17 9.73 -22.06
CA ARG A 528 -23.36 10.36 -23.37
C ARG A 528 -23.86 9.38 -24.44
N SER A 529 -24.55 8.30 -24.03
CA SER A 529 -24.93 7.16 -24.89
C SER A 529 -23.73 6.47 -25.56
N GLU A 530 -22.52 6.58 -25.01
CA GLU A 530 -21.36 5.85 -25.53
C GLU A 530 -21.53 4.35 -25.29
N LYS A 531 -21.36 3.56 -26.35
CA LYS A 531 -21.58 2.10 -26.34
C LYS A 531 -20.89 1.40 -25.16
N GLY A 532 -19.63 1.73 -24.89
CA GLY A 532 -18.86 1.12 -23.79
C GLY A 532 -19.44 1.48 -22.42
N LYS A 533 -19.68 2.77 -22.15
CA LYS A 533 -20.21 3.23 -20.85
C LYS A 533 -21.64 2.73 -20.59
N ILE A 534 -22.49 2.70 -21.62
CA ILE A 534 -23.84 2.14 -21.51
C ILE A 534 -23.80 0.63 -21.24
N HIS A 535 -22.92 -0.09 -21.94
CA HIS A 535 -22.70 -1.51 -21.70
C HIS A 535 -22.27 -1.77 -20.25
N ASP A 536 -21.25 -1.04 -19.78
CA ASP A 536 -20.71 -1.22 -18.42
C ASP A 536 -21.76 -0.87 -17.36
N GLN A 537 -22.56 0.17 -17.58
CA GLN A 537 -23.68 0.49 -16.72
C GLN A 537 -24.77 -0.60 -16.73
N ALA A 538 -25.13 -1.12 -17.90
CA ALA A 538 -26.12 -2.19 -18.03
C ALA A 538 -25.65 -3.48 -17.35
N VAL A 539 -24.35 -3.82 -17.47
CA VAL A 539 -23.74 -4.93 -16.73
C VAL A 539 -23.78 -4.67 -15.22
N ALA A 540 -23.45 -3.46 -14.76
CA ALA A 540 -23.55 -3.11 -13.34
C ALA A 540 -24.99 -3.25 -12.80
N MET A 541 -26.00 -2.79 -13.57
CA MET A 541 -27.40 -2.99 -13.23
C MET A 541 -27.78 -4.47 -13.14
N CYS A 542 -27.26 -5.30 -14.04
CA CYS A 542 -27.49 -6.75 -14.02
C CYS A 542 -26.87 -7.39 -12.78
N LEU A 543 -25.60 -7.08 -12.46
CA LEU A 543 -24.91 -7.58 -11.28
C LEU A 543 -25.56 -7.13 -9.96
N ASP A 544 -26.18 -5.95 -9.93
CA ASP A 544 -26.98 -5.48 -8.81
C ASP A 544 -28.37 -6.13 -8.71
N GLY A 545 -28.67 -7.11 -9.57
CA GLY A 545 -29.93 -7.88 -9.57
C GLY A 545 -31.14 -7.06 -10.00
N GLN A 546 -30.94 -5.99 -10.78
CA GLN A 546 -32.06 -5.17 -11.25
C GLN A 546 -32.91 -5.89 -12.31
N PRO A 547 -34.22 -5.62 -12.39
CA PRO A 547 -35.10 -6.24 -13.38
C PRO A 547 -34.60 -6.05 -14.82
N LEU A 548 -34.62 -7.13 -15.63
CA LEU A 548 -34.14 -7.09 -17.01
C LEU A 548 -34.89 -6.07 -17.88
N ARG A 549 -36.17 -5.82 -17.60
CA ARG A 549 -36.95 -4.78 -18.25
C ARG A 549 -36.39 -3.37 -18.04
N MET A 550 -35.82 -3.07 -16.88
CA MET A 550 -35.17 -1.77 -16.64
C MET A 550 -33.89 -1.64 -17.47
N ILE A 551 -33.14 -2.74 -17.61
CA ILE A 551 -31.94 -2.78 -18.48
C ILE A 551 -32.36 -2.58 -19.93
N GLN A 552 -33.41 -3.25 -20.39
CA GLN A 552 -33.97 -3.05 -21.72
C GLN A 552 -34.41 -1.60 -21.95
N GLN A 553 -35.13 -1.00 -21.01
CA GLN A 553 -35.54 0.41 -21.09
C GLN A 553 -34.34 1.37 -21.17
N LEU A 554 -33.25 1.10 -20.45
CA LEU A 554 -32.02 1.88 -20.57
C LEU A 554 -31.43 1.79 -21.98
N LEU A 555 -31.37 0.58 -22.55
CA LEU A 555 -30.85 0.33 -23.91
C LEU A 555 -31.74 0.95 -24.99
N GLU A 556 -33.06 0.98 -24.80
CA GLU A 556 -34.03 1.61 -25.70
C GLU A 556 -33.95 3.15 -25.69
N VAL A 557 -33.59 3.73 -24.54
CA VAL A 557 -33.45 5.19 -24.39
C VAL A 557 -32.12 5.70 -24.92
N ALA A 558 -31.06 4.89 -24.89
CA ALA A 558 -29.76 5.26 -25.41
C ALA A 558 -29.76 5.51 -26.93
N ILE A 559 -29.00 6.51 -27.38
CA ILE A 559 -28.93 6.91 -28.80
C ILE A 559 -27.69 6.33 -29.48
N GLY A 560 -27.89 5.77 -30.68
CA GLY A 560 -26.84 5.23 -31.54
C GLY A 560 -27.09 3.75 -31.87
N PRO A 561 -26.24 3.11 -32.69
CA PRO A 561 -26.33 1.69 -32.98
C PRO A 561 -25.89 0.87 -31.76
N VAL A 562 -26.74 0.80 -30.76
CA VAL A 562 -26.60 -0.07 -29.59
C VAL A 562 -27.02 -1.48 -30.03
N ASN A 563 -26.15 -2.17 -30.78
CA ASN A 563 -26.31 -3.60 -31.06
C ASN A 563 -25.96 -4.42 -29.80
N ILE A 564 -26.57 -4.08 -28.66
CA ILE A 564 -26.39 -4.75 -27.38
C ILE A 564 -27.77 -5.22 -26.96
N SER A 565 -27.94 -6.53 -26.85
CA SER A 565 -29.17 -7.12 -26.34
C SER A 565 -29.08 -7.33 -24.82
N PRO A 566 -30.21 -7.37 -24.09
CA PRO A 566 -30.22 -7.79 -22.69
C PRO A 566 -29.55 -9.16 -22.49
N LYS A 567 -29.64 -10.06 -23.48
CA LYS A 567 -28.95 -11.36 -23.50
C LYS A 567 -27.43 -11.23 -23.44
N ASP A 568 -26.85 -10.31 -24.21
CA ASP A 568 -25.40 -10.06 -24.21
C ASP A 568 -24.92 -9.52 -22.86
N ILE A 569 -25.75 -8.67 -22.21
CA ILE A 569 -25.47 -8.12 -20.88
C ILE A 569 -25.46 -9.22 -19.82
N VAL A 570 -26.49 -10.08 -19.79
CA VAL A 570 -26.58 -11.19 -18.82
C VAL A 570 -25.45 -12.19 -19.03
N HIS A 571 -25.11 -12.51 -20.30
CA HIS A 571 -23.96 -13.36 -20.62
C HIS A 571 -22.64 -12.77 -20.08
N THR A 572 -22.43 -11.47 -20.26
CA THR A 572 -21.23 -10.79 -19.76
C THR A 572 -21.17 -10.78 -18.24
N ALA A 573 -22.29 -10.51 -17.57
CA ALA A 573 -22.40 -10.57 -16.11
C ALA A 573 -22.09 -11.98 -15.57
N ILE A 574 -22.66 -13.03 -16.17
CA ILE A 574 -22.39 -14.43 -15.79
C ILE A 574 -20.92 -14.79 -16.01
N THR A 575 -20.32 -14.34 -17.12
CA THR A 575 -18.88 -14.57 -17.38
C THR A 575 -18.00 -13.92 -16.30
N GLN A 576 -18.33 -12.69 -15.86
CA GLN A 576 -17.61 -12.02 -14.77
C GLN A 576 -17.78 -12.76 -13.44
N ILE A 577 -19.00 -13.22 -13.12
CA ILE A 577 -19.28 -14.02 -11.91
C ILE A 577 -18.50 -15.34 -11.93
N ILE A 578 -18.51 -16.07 -13.04
CA ILE A 578 -17.74 -17.32 -13.20
C ILE A 578 -16.26 -17.05 -12.94
N SER A 579 -15.70 -15.99 -13.53
CA SER A 579 -14.29 -15.65 -13.34
C SER A 579 -13.95 -15.34 -11.87
N ALA A 580 -14.85 -14.70 -11.12
CA ALA A 580 -14.69 -14.47 -9.69
C ALA A 580 -14.80 -15.78 -8.87
N LEU A 581 -15.76 -16.66 -9.19
CA LEU A 581 -15.94 -17.96 -8.54
C LEU A 581 -14.75 -18.90 -8.78
N SER A 582 -14.10 -18.78 -9.94
CA SER A 582 -12.89 -19.52 -10.32
C SER A 582 -11.60 -18.98 -9.68
N GLY A 583 -11.66 -17.91 -8.88
CA GLY A 583 -10.51 -17.31 -8.20
C GLY A 583 -9.80 -16.20 -9.00
N GLY A 584 -10.40 -15.69 -10.07
CA GLY A 584 -9.93 -14.53 -10.83
C GLY A 584 -10.22 -13.20 -10.14
N SER A 585 -9.48 -12.15 -10.51
CA SER A 585 -9.59 -10.80 -9.95
C SER A 585 -10.72 -9.96 -10.54
N ALA A 586 -11.85 -10.57 -10.93
CA ALA A 586 -12.95 -9.80 -11.50
C ALA A 586 -13.63 -8.98 -10.40
N ASP A 587 -13.66 -7.66 -10.60
CA ASP A 587 -14.12 -6.68 -9.62
C ASP A 587 -15.65 -6.59 -9.65
N LEU A 588 -16.34 -7.39 -8.82
CA LEU A 588 -17.81 -7.49 -8.77
C LEU A 588 -18.47 -6.32 -8.01
N CYS A 589 -18.19 -5.07 -8.44
CA CYS A 589 -18.84 -3.85 -7.92
C CYS A 589 -18.95 -3.82 -6.37
N GLY A 590 -17.83 -4.06 -5.68
CA GLY A 590 -17.74 -4.13 -4.22
C GLY A 590 -17.55 -5.55 -3.68
N SER A 591 -17.19 -5.67 -2.41
CA SER A 591 -16.86 -6.93 -1.72
C SER A 591 -18.06 -7.88 -1.50
N ARG A 592 -18.91 -8.04 -2.51
CA ARG A 592 -20.09 -8.90 -2.46
C ARG A 592 -19.70 -10.33 -2.83
N ASP A 593 -20.33 -11.28 -2.14
CA ASP A 593 -20.14 -12.70 -2.42
C ASP A 593 -20.63 -13.02 -3.85
N PRO A 594 -19.78 -13.57 -4.74
CA PRO A 594 -20.16 -13.88 -6.13
C PRO A 594 -21.41 -14.75 -6.25
N LEU A 595 -21.68 -15.60 -5.25
CA LEU A 595 -22.88 -16.45 -5.23
C LEU A 595 -24.16 -15.65 -4.97
N GLN A 596 -24.12 -14.63 -4.11
CA GLN A 596 -25.26 -13.74 -3.86
C GLN A 596 -25.56 -12.87 -5.09
N VAL A 597 -24.51 -12.44 -5.79
CA VAL A 597 -24.64 -11.72 -7.06
C VAL A 597 -25.31 -12.62 -8.11
N LEU A 598 -24.88 -13.89 -8.21
CA LEU A 598 -25.51 -14.85 -9.11
C LEU A 598 -26.99 -15.09 -8.77
N GLU A 599 -27.33 -15.21 -7.49
CA GLU A 599 -28.71 -15.35 -7.03
C GLU A 599 -29.57 -14.17 -7.46
N GLY A 600 -29.06 -12.94 -7.34
CA GLY A 600 -29.74 -11.74 -7.84
C GLY A 600 -29.97 -11.76 -9.36
N VAL A 601 -28.95 -12.11 -10.15
CA VAL A 601 -29.05 -12.20 -11.61
C VAL A 601 -30.04 -13.29 -12.04
N VAL A 602 -29.92 -14.49 -11.46
CA VAL A 602 -30.80 -15.63 -11.75
C VAL A 602 -32.24 -15.32 -11.34
N GLY A 603 -32.44 -14.65 -10.20
CA GLY A 603 -33.74 -14.15 -9.76
C GLY A 603 -34.34 -13.16 -10.76
N ALA A 604 -33.56 -12.21 -11.25
CA ALA A 604 -34.01 -11.25 -12.26
C ALA A 604 -34.41 -11.95 -13.57
N VAL A 605 -33.64 -12.93 -14.05
CA VAL A 605 -34.00 -13.74 -15.24
C VAL A 605 -35.30 -14.51 -14.99
N ARG A 606 -35.44 -15.18 -13.84
CA ARG A 606 -36.66 -15.90 -13.48
C ARG A 606 -37.88 -14.98 -13.50
N THR A 607 -37.80 -13.81 -12.87
CA THR A 607 -38.92 -12.85 -12.88
C THR A 607 -39.29 -12.39 -14.28
N SER A 608 -38.31 -12.25 -15.18
CA SER A 608 -38.56 -11.88 -16.58
C SER A 608 -39.26 -12.99 -17.36
N VAL A 609 -38.88 -14.26 -17.11
CA VAL A 609 -39.56 -15.44 -17.67
C VAL A 609 -40.98 -15.57 -17.13
N ASP A 610 -41.18 -15.42 -15.81
CA ASP A 610 -42.50 -15.49 -15.16
C ASP A 610 -43.45 -14.39 -15.67
N ASN A 611 -42.91 -13.21 -16.00
CA ASN A 611 -43.66 -12.09 -16.57
C ASN A 611 -43.88 -12.20 -18.08
N GLY A 612 -43.34 -13.23 -18.76
CA GLY A 612 -43.50 -13.47 -20.19
C GLY A 612 -42.75 -12.49 -21.10
N GLU A 613 -41.66 -11.89 -20.61
CA GLU A 613 -40.87 -10.89 -21.37
C GLU A 613 -39.88 -11.55 -22.34
N GLU A 614 -39.56 -12.84 -22.15
CA GLU A 614 -38.71 -13.69 -23.00
C GLU A 614 -37.36 -13.05 -23.44
N LEU A 615 -36.81 -12.11 -22.66
CA LEU A 615 -35.55 -11.41 -22.97
C LEU A 615 -34.32 -12.33 -22.90
N VAL A 616 -34.33 -13.24 -21.92
CA VAL A 616 -33.31 -14.27 -21.70
C VAL A 616 -34.04 -15.53 -21.25
N SER A 617 -33.75 -16.67 -21.89
CA SER A 617 -34.36 -17.94 -21.51
C SER A 617 -33.61 -18.60 -20.35
N ALA A 618 -34.31 -19.43 -19.58
CA ALA A 618 -33.68 -20.24 -18.55
C ALA A 618 -32.59 -21.17 -19.13
N GLU A 619 -32.80 -21.66 -20.36
CA GLU A 619 -31.84 -22.53 -21.06
C GLU A 619 -30.54 -21.79 -21.42
N ASP A 620 -30.62 -20.50 -21.78
CA ASP A 620 -29.43 -19.69 -22.05
C ASP A 620 -28.53 -19.60 -20.80
N VAL A 621 -29.12 -19.32 -19.64
CA VAL A 621 -28.39 -19.25 -18.36
C VAL A 621 -27.76 -20.59 -18.00
N LEU A 622 -28.49 -21.69 -18.19
CA LEU A 622 -27.97 -23.05 -17.99
C LEU A 622 -26.79 -23.32 -18.93
N GLN A 623 -26.92 -22.99 -20.21
CA GLN A 623 -25.87 -23.19 -21.21
C GLN A 623 -24.57 -22.46 -20.84
N TRP A 624 -24.65 -21.25 -20.27
CA TRP A 624 -23.48 -20.46 -19.89
C TRP A 624 -22.80 -20.94 -18.60
N LEU A 625 -23.56 -21.53 -17.67
CA LEU A 625 -23.03 -22.05 -16.40
C LEU A 625 -22.57 -23.52 -16.48
N ARG A 626 -23.05 -24.29 -17.47
CA ARG A 626 -22.66 -25.70 -17.72
C ARG A 626 -21.14 -25.91 -17.80
N PRO A 627 -20.37 -25.13 -18.59
CA PRO A 627 -18.92 -25.31 -18.68
C PRO A 627 -18.21 -25.16 -17.33
N PHE A 628 -18.64 -24.22 -16.49
CA PHE A 628 -18.10 -24.04 -15.15
C PHE A 628 -18.45 -25.22 -14.23
N CYS A 629 -19.67 -25.75 -14.34
CA CYS A 629 -20.11 -26.89 -13.54
C CYS A 629 -19.45 -28.20 -13.96
N ALA A 630 -19.11 -28.37 -15.24
CA ALA A 630 -18.46 -29.57 -15.79
C ALA A 630 -16.93 -29.59 -15.63
N GLU A 631 -16.30 -28.47 -15.30
CA GLU A 631 -14.84 -28.35 -15.18
C GLU A 631 -14.31 -28.86 -13.83
N ASP A 632 -13.49 -29.91 -13.88
CA ASP A 632 -12.95 -30.58 -12.69
C ASP A 632 -11.81 -29.81 -12.01
N THR A 633 -11.27 -28.78 -12.65
CA THR A 633 -10.22 -27.95 -12.04
C THR A 633 -10.77 -26.96 -11.01
N TYR A 634 -12.07 -26.67 -11.02
CA TYR A 634 -12.70 -25.70 -10.13
C TYR A 634 -13.16 -26.30 -8.79
N PRO A 635 -13.21 -25.48 -7.72
CA PRO A 635 -13.65 -25.95 -6.41
C PRO A 635 -15.08 -26.53 -6.43
N VAL A 636 -15.25 -27.68 -5.78
CA VAL A 636 -16.53 -28.43 -5.74
C VAL A 636 -17.65 -27.65 -5.05
N ARG A 637 -17.34 -26.87 -4.00
CA ARG A 637 -18.34 -26.16 -3.19
C ARG A 637 -19.10 -25.07 -3.99
N PRO A 638 -18.45 -24.14 -4.71
CA PRO A 638 -19.10 -23.23 -5.65
C PRO A 638 -19.95 -23.95 -6.71
N ARG A 639 -19.45 -25.03 -7.32
CA ARG A 639 -20.18 -25.81 -8.35
C ARG A 639 -21.50 -26.36 -7.81
N ILE A 640 -21.50 -26.91 -6.60
CA ILE A 640 -22.73 -27.39 -5.93
C ILE A 640 -23.71 -26.24 -5.67
N GLN A 641 -23.22 -25.10 -5.16
CA GLN A 641 -24.07 -23.97 -4.82
C GLN A 641 -24.71 -23.34 -6.06
N VAL A 642 -23.98 -23.24 -7.17
CA VAL A 642 -24.52 -22.77 -8.47
C VAL A 642 -25.61 -23.72 -8.98
N LEU A 643 -25.35 -25.03 -9.03
CA LEU A 643 -26.34 -26.01 -9.47
C LEU A 643 -27.57 -26.07 -8.56
N GLN A 644 -27.38 -25.87 -7.25
CA GLN A 644 -28.49 -25.78 -6.29
C GLN A 644 -29.34 -24.53 -6.52
N LEU A 645 -28.71 -23.37 -6.74
CA LEU A 645 -29.41 -22.13 -7.08
C LEU A 645 -30.23 -22.30 -8.37
N LEU A 646 -29.63 -22.92 -9.39
CA LEU A 646 -30.29 -23.20 -10.66
C LEU A 646 -31.47 -24.17 -10.47
N GLY A 647 -31.31 -25.22 -9.66
CA GLY A 647 -32.40 -26.16 -9.37
C GLY A 647 -33.53 -25.61 -8.50
N GLN A 648 -33.28 -24.56 -7.74
CA GLN A 648 -34.34 -23.83 -7.01
C GLN A 648 -35.05 -22.79 -7.89
N SER A 649 -34.37 -22.28 -8.90
CA SER A 649 -34.86 -21.17 -9.74
C SER A 649 -35.47 -21.65 -11.06
N PHE A 650 -34.99 -22.76 -11.61
CA PHE A 650 -35.38 -23.33 -12.90
C PHE A 650 -35.55 -24.85 -12.82
N HIS A 651 -36.25 -25.44 -13.80
CA HIS A 651 -36.24 -26.89 -13.98
C HIS A 651 -34.92 -27.31 -14.62
N LEU A 652 -34.07 -28.02 -13.88
CA LEU A 652 -32.81 -28.58 -14.41
C LEU A 652 -33.11 -29.64 -15.47
N SER A 653 -32.24 -29.72 -16.49
CA SER A 653 -32.22 -30.86 -17.41
C SER A 653 -31.87 -32.16 -16.65
N GLU A 654 -32.21 -33.33 -17.23
CA GLU A 654 -31.84 -34.61 -16.60
C GLU A 654 -30.32 -34.76 -16.42
N GLU A 655 -29.52 -34.24 -17.35
CA GLU A 655 -28.05 -34.26 -17.29
C GLU A 655 -27.51 -33.35 -16.17
N ASP A 656 -28.02 -32.12 -16.08
CA ASP A 656 -27.63 -31.16 -15.04
C ASP A 656 -28.08 -31.63 -13.65
N GLY A 657 -29.25 -32.29 -13.57
CA GLY A 657 -29.73 -32.96 -12.38
C GLY A 657 -28.82 -34.10 -11.93
N LYS A 658 -28.37 -34.95 -12.85
CA LYS A 658 -27.39 -36.03 -12.56
C LYS A 658 -26.06 -35.47 -12.06
N LEU A 659 -25.54 -34.41 -12.68
CA LEU A 659 -24.30 -33.74 -12.24
C LEU A 659 -24.42 -33.15 -10.83
N LEU A 660 -25.56 -32.52 -10.49
CA LEU A 660 -25.80 -32.02 -9.14
C LEU A 660 -25.79 -33.13 -8.09
N VAL A 661 -26.44 -34.26 -8.39
CA VAL A 661 -26.44 -35.43 -7.51
C VAL A 661 -25.03 -36.01 -7.38
N PHE A 662 -24.26 -36.07 -8.48
CA PHE A 662 -22.87 -36.51 -8.48
C PHE A 662 -21.98 -35.66 -7.57
N PHE A 663 -21.93 -34.33 -7.76
CA PHE A 663 -21.06 -33.47 -6.95
C PHE A 663 -21.46 -33.45 -5.47
N ARG A 664 -22.76 -33.48 -5.15
CA ARG A 664 -23.23 -33.61 -3.76
C ARG A 664 -22.75 -34.90 -3.12
N THR A 665 -22.85 -36.00 -3.86
CA THR A 665 -22.38 -37.31 -3.40
C THR A 665 -20.88 -37.31 -3.18
N GLU A 666 -20.10 -36.80 -4.15
CA GLU A 666 -18.64 -36.70 -4.03
C GLU A 666 -18.22 -35.86 -2.82
N ALA A 667 -18.86 -34.70 -2.59
CA ALA A 667 -18.55 -33.84 -1.46
C ALA A 667 -18.83 -34.51 -0.11
N ILE A 668 -19.93 -35.24 0.01
CA ILE A 668 -20.28 -36.00 1.22
C ILE A 668 -19.31 -37.17 1.42
N LEU A 669 -18.95 -37.89 0.36
CA LEU A 669 -18.06 -39.04 0.44
C LEU A 669 -16.62 -38.62 0.77
N ARG A 670 -16.10 -37.51 0.22
CA ARG A 670 -14.78 -37.00 0.62
C ARG A 670 -14.70 -36.64 2.11
N ALA A 671 -15.81 -36.25 2.74
CA ALA A 671 -15.84 -35.86 4.14
C ALA A 671 -15.79 -37.06 5.10
N ALA A 672 -16.49 -38.16 4.78
CA ALA A 672 -16.60 -39.33 5.67
C ALA A 672 -15.82 -40.58 5.18
N TRP A 673 -15.69 -40.78 3.86
CA TRP A 673 -14.98 -41.91 3.23
C TRP A 673 -13.99 -41.43 2.16
N PRO A 674 -12.90 -40.73 2.53
CA PRO A 674 -11.93 -40.20 1.56
C PRO A 674 -11.23 -41.28 0.71
N GLN A 675 -11.35 -42.56 1.07
CA GLN A 675 -10.79 -43.70 0.33
C GLN A 675 -11.70 -44.20 -0.81
N ARG A 676 -13.01 -43.88 -0.81
CA ARG A 676 -13.94 -44.26 -1.87
C ARG A 676 -14.05 -43.14 -2.89
N GLN A 677 -13.52 -43.35 -4.09
CA GLN A 677 -13.76 -42.47 -5.24
C GLN A 677 -15.14 -42.77 -5.83
N VAL A 678 -15.84 -41.74 -6.28
CA VAL A 678 -17.21 -41.83 -6.82
C VAL A 678 -17.15 -41.59 -8.31
N ASP A 679 -17.69 -42.50 -9.10
CA ASP A 679 -17.87 -42.33 -10.55
C ASP A 679 -19.31 -41.96 -10.89
N ILE A 680 -19.53 -41.31 -12.03
CA ILE A 680 -20.88 -40.94 -12.50
C ILE A 680 -21.78 -42.17 -12.64
N ALA A 681 -21.19 -43.33 -13.00
CA ALA A 681 -21.88 -44.61 -13.09
C ALA A 681 -22.47 -45.07 -11.74
N ASP A 682 -21.85 -44.72 -10.62
CA ASP A 682 -22.33 -45.11 -9.27
C ASP A 682 -23.67 -44.43 -8.91
N ILE A 683 -24.04 -43.35 -9.63
CA ILE A 683 -25.19 -42.50 -9.30
C ILE A 683 -26.22 -42.45 -10.44
N GLU A 684 -25.86 -42.97 -11.61
CA GLU A 684 -26.63 -42.89 -12.84
C GLU A 684 -28.09 -43.37 -12.68
N ASN A 685 -28.28 -44.49 -11.98
CA ASN A 685 -29.56 -45.15 -11.78
C ASN A 685 -29.88 -45.37 -10.30
N GLU A 686 -31.15 -45.62 -9.99
CA GLU A 686 -31.61 -45.91 -8.63
C GLU A 686 -30.92 -47.13 -8.03
N GLU A 687 -30.73 -48.19 -8.82
CA GLU A 687 -30.04 -49.43 -8.39
C GLU A 687 -28.59 -49.15 -7.97
N ASN A 688 -27.85 -48.37 -8.77
CA ASN A 688 -26.45 -48.03 -8.49
C ASN A 688 -26.32 -47.16 -7.23
N ARG A 689 -27.25 -46.22 -7.03
CA ARG A 689 -27.31 -45.45 -5.78
C ARG A 689 -27.60 -46.34 -4.57
N HIS A 690 -28.47 -47.34 -4.73
CA HIS A 690 -28.78 -48.29 -3.66
C HIS A 690 -27.61 -49.23 -3.33
N THR A 691 -26.84 -49.68 -4.32
CA THR A 691 -25.64 -50.50 -4.11
C THR A 691 -24.56 -49.69 -3.40
N LEU A 692 -24.29 -48.45 -3.85
CA LEU A 692 -23.35 -47.54 -3.19
C LEU A 692 -23.76 -47.26 -1.74
N PHE A 693 -25.05 -46.98 -1.49
CA PHE A 693 -25.55 -46.79 -0.12
C PHE A 693 -25.36 -48.04 0.74
N SER A 694 -25.62 -49.23 0.20
CA SER A 694 -25.44 -50.48 0.94
C SER A 694 -23.96 -50.73 1.28
N GLU A 695 -23.04 -50.47 0.35
CA GLU A 695 -21.58 -50.55 0.54
C GLU A 695 -21.11 -49.60 1.66
N LEU A 696 -21.55 -48.34 1.62
CA LEU A 696 -21.21 -47.35 2.63
C LEU A 696 -21.82 -47.70 3.99
N LEU A 697 -23.07 -48.16 4.01
CA LEU A 697 -23.75 -48.57 5.24
C LEU A 697 -23.05 -49.76 5.89
N GLU A 698 -22.60 -50.76 5.12
CA GLU A 698 -21.89 -51.93 5.64
C GLU A 698 -20.52 -51.58 6.24
N SER A 699 -19.82 -50.61 5.65
CA SER A 699 -18.53 -50.11 6.14
C SER A 699 -18.64 -49.10 7.28
N SER A 700 -19.85 -48.65 7.62
CA SER A 700 -20.10 -47.64 8.66
C SER A 700 -20.23 -48.23 10.06
N HIS A 701 -19.48 -47.64 11.00
CA HIS A 701 -19.47 -47.99 12.42
C HIS A 701 -19.51 -46.78 13.36
N ARG A 702 -19.34 -45.56 12.85
CA ARG A 702 -19.29 -44.33 13.67
C ARG A 702 -20.55 -43.49 13.49
N GLU A 703 -20.94 -42.76 14.54
CA GLU A 703 -22.09 -41.85 14.52
C GLU A 703 -21.99 -40.78 13.42
N VAL A 704 -20.78 -40.23 13.23
CA VAL A 704 -20.50 -39.23 12.18
C VAL A 704 -20.74 -39.81 10.77
N GLU A 705 -20.40 -41.07 10.54
CA GLU A 705 -20.61 -41.75 9.25
C GLU A 705 -22.12 -41.90 8.96
N PHE A 706 -22.91 -42.28 9.96
CA PHE A 706 -24.36 -42.34 9.84
C PHE A 706 -24.98 -40.96 9.55
N GLN A 707 -24.47 -39.87 10.16
CA GLN A 707 -24.92 -38.51 9.83
C GLN A 707 -24.64 -38.14 8.37
N HIS A 708 -23.50 -38.55 7.82
CA HIS A 708 -23.18 -38.33 6.40
C HIS A 708 -24.06 -39.18 5.48
N LEU A 709 -24.48 -40.38 5.88
CA LEU A 709 -25.47 -41.18 5.15
C LEU A 709 -26.87 -40.53 5.14
N ILE A 710 -27.28 -39.87 6.24
CA ILE A 710 -28.53 -39.09 6.28
C ILE A 710 -28.48 -37.96 5.24
N LEU A 711 -27.38 -37.19 5.23
CA LEU A 711 -27.18 -36.12 4.26
C LEU A 711 -27.17 -36.65 2.82
N LEU A 712 -26.60 -37.83 2.59
CA LEU A 712 -26.55 -38.46 1.28
C LEU A 712 -27.95 -38.84 0.78
N LEU A 713 -28.76 -39.49 1.62
CA LEU A 713 -30.13 -39.84 1.27
C LEU A 713 -31.02 -38.60 1.03
N GLN A 714 -30.83 -37.53 1.81
CA GLN A 714 -31.52 -36.25 1.59
C GLN A 714 -31.08 -35.56 0.30
N ALA A 715 -29.83 -35.71 -0.12
CA ALA A 715 -29.30 -35.13 -1.35
C ALA A 715 -29.78 -35.86 -2.62
N TRP A 716 -30.23 -37.11 -2.49
CA TRP A 716 -30.62 -37.97 -3.59
C TRP A 716 -32.12 -37.89 -3.95
N PRO A 717 -32.50 -38.10 -5.23
CA PRO A 717 -33.89 -38.33 -5.61
C PRO A 717 -34.51 -39.51 -4.82
N PRO A 718 -35.81 -39.47 -4.48
CA PRO A 718 -36.48 -40.55 -3.76
C PRO A 718 -36.31 -41.88 -4.50
N MET A 719 -35.85 -42.92 -3.79
CA MET A 719 -35.76 -44.27 -4.31
C MET A 719 -37.15 -44.92 -4.21
N LYS A 720 -37.80 -45.18 -5.35
CA LYS A 720 -39.20 -45.63 -5.43
C LYS A 720 -39.32 -47.12 -5.80
N SER A 721 -38.22 -47.84 -5.99
CA SER A 721 -38.24 -49.24 -6.38
C SER A 721 -39.11 -50.05 -5.41
N GLU A 722 -40.03 -50.84 -5.97
CA GLU A 722 -41.06 -51.65 -5.32
C GLU A 722 -40.50 -52.79 -4.43
N CYS A 723 -39.29 -52.64 -3.93
CA CYS A 723 -38.67 -53.61 -3.06
C CYS A 723 -39.25 -53.50 -1.64
N VAL A 724 -39.77 -54.64 -1.16
CA VAL A 724 -40.02 -55.07 0.23
C VAL A 724 -39.56 -54.04 1.29
N LEU A 725 -40.43 -53.66 2.23
CA LEU A 725 -40.17 -52.70 3.32
C LEU A 725 -38.75 -52.76 3.94
N ALA A 726 -38.20 -53.98 4.08
CA ALA A 726 -36.85 -54.26 4.56
C ALA A 726 -35.69 -53.66 3.71
N ASN A 727 -35.96 -53.30 2.45
CA ASN A 727 -35.00 -52.70 1.52
C ASN A 727 -35.11 -51.16 1.47
N ASN A 728 -36.00 -50.54 2.24
CA ASN A 728 -36.05 -49.08 2.29
C ASN A 728 -34.73 -48.54 2.92
N PRO A 729 -34.02 -47.62 2.25
CA PRO A 729 -32.71 -47.14 2.70
C PRO A 729 -32.76 -46.42 4.04
N TRP A 730 -33.86 -45.70 4.33
CA TRP A 730 -34.07 -45.04 5.63
C TRP A 730 -34.29 -46.05 6.76
N VAL A 731 -35.08 -47.10 6.51
CA VAL A 731 -35.31 -48.18 7.50
C VAL A 731 -34.01 -48.95 7.76
N ARG A 732 -33.24 -49.27 6.71
CA ARG A 732 -31.93 -49.94 6.85
C ARG A 732 -30.91 -49.08 7.59
N LEU A 733 -30.88 -47.76 7.32
CA LEU A 733 -30.02 -46.82 8.03
C LEU A 733 -30.31 -46.81 9.53
N VAL A 734 -31.58 -46.59 9.90
CA VAL A 734 -31.99 -46.55 11.30
C VAL A 734 -31.77 -47.90 11.98
N THR A 735 -32.03 -49.01 11.29
CA THR A 735 -31.73 -50.36 11.81
C THR A 735 -30.24 -50.53 12.10
N ALA A 736 -29.35 -50.09 11.20
CA ALA A 736 -27.90 -50.15 11.41
C ALA A 736 -27.45 -49.23 12.56
N MET A 737 -28.00 -48.01 12.64
CA MET A 737 -27.75 -47.07 13.74
C MET A 737 -28.15 -47.68 15.09
N LEU A 738 -29.34 -48.29 15.19
CA LEU A 738 -29.85 -48.91 16.41
C LEU A 738 -29.13 -50.20 16.81
N THR A 739 -28.49 -50.90 15.87
CA THR A 739 -27.80 -52.18 16.14
C THR A 739 -26.30 -52.04 16.35
N ARG A 740 -25.66 -51.02 15.78
CA ARG A 740 -24.19 -50.88 15.75
C ARG A 740 -23.65 -49.77 16.65
N CYS A 741 -24.47 -48.81 17.08
CA CYS A 741 -24.05 -47.75 18.00
C CYS A 741 -23.98 -48.24 19.46
N THR A 742 -23.06 -47.65 20.24
CA THR A 742 -22.75 -48.06 21.62
C THR A 742 -23.87 -47.72 22.62
N GLU A 743 -24.02 -48.57 23.65
CA GLU A 743 -25.03 -48.47 24.72
C GLU A 743 -25.07 -47.14 25.49
N GLU A 744 -23.98 -46.36 25.49
CA GLU A 744 -23.86 -45.10 26.26
C GLU A 744 -24.72 -43.94 25.71
N ASN A 745 -25.18 -43.99 24.44
CA ASN A 745 -25.90 -42.91 23.75
C ASN A 745 -27.36 -43.25 23.37
N LYS A 746 -28.01 -44.20 24.05
CA LYS A 746 -29.34 -44.70 23.66
C LYS A 746 -30.44 -43.64 23.54
N GLN A 747 -30.48 -42.67 24.46
CA GLN A 747 -31.52 -41.62 24.43
C GLN A 747 -31.33 -40.66 23.26
N SER A 748 -30.10 -40.19 23.00
CA SER A 748 -29.80 -39.31 21.86
C SER A 748 -30.03 -40.01 20.52
N LEU A 749 -29.83 -41.32 20.45
CA LEU A 749 -30.11 -42.12 19.26
C LEU A 749 -31.60 -42.14 18.92
N GLY A 750 -32.46 -42.28 19.94
CA GLY A 750 -33.91 -42.19 19.77
C GLY A 750 -34.37 -40.81 19.27
N ASP A 751 -33.77 -39.74 19.79
CA ASP A 751 -34.07 -38.37 19.37
C ASP A 751 -33.59 -38.07 17.95
N GLU A 752 -32.45 -38.60 17.53
CA GLU A 752 -31.98 -38.45 16.14
C GLU A 752 -32.89 -39.20 15.16
N VAL A 753 -33.44 -40.36 15.54
CA VAL A 753 -34.45 -41.06 14.72
C VAL A 753 -35.73 -40.22 14.57
N LEU A 754 -36.20 -39.58 15.65
CA LEU A 754 -37.33 -38.63 15.57
C LEU A 754 -37.05 -37.50 14.59
N LYS A 755 -35.86 -36.92 14.68
CA LYS A 755 -35.42 -35.80 13.84
C LYS A 755 -35.33 -36.22 12.37
N ILE A 756 -34.85 -37.43 12.07
CA ILE A 756 -34.84 -37.99 10.72
C ILE A 756 -36.28 -38.09 10.20
N CYS A 757 -37.17 -38.77 10.90
CA CYS A 757 -38.56 -38.94 10.46
C CYS A 757 -39.28 -37.59 10.27
N ARG A 758 -39.10 -36.64 11.20
CA ARG A 758 -39.67 -35.29 11.12
C ARG A 758 -39.14 -34.48 9.93
N SER A 759 -37.87 -34.66 9.57
CA SER A 759 -37.29 -34.02 8.38
C SER A 759 -37.92 -34.50 7.06
N LEU A 760 -38.55 -35.68 7.07
CA LEU A 760 -39.11 -36.31 5.88
C LEU A 760 -40.60 -36.00 5.65
N TYR A 761 -41.36 -35.55 6.66
CA TYR A 761 -42.83 -35.39 6.58
C TYR A 761 -43.33 -34.47 5.46
N ASN A 762 -42.56 -33.44 5.09
CA ASN A 762 -42.93 -32.48 4.03
C ASN A 762 -42.18 -32.73 2.71
N THR A 763 -41.56 -33.90 2.55
CA THR A 763 -40.72 -34.23 1.39
C THR A 763 -41.31 -35.39 0.60
N THR A 764 -40.87 -35.53 -0.64
CA THR A 764 -41.22 -36.68 -1.50
C THR A 764 -40.63 -38.01 -1.01
N GLN A 765 -39.86 -37.99 0.09
CA GLN A 765 -39.22 -39.13 0.73
C GLN A 765 -39.95 -39.59 2.02
N MET A 766 -41.18 -39.11 2.26
CA MET A 766 -41.97 -39.52 3.42
C MET A 766 -42.10 -41.05 3.50
N LEU A 767 -41.85 -41.60 4.70
CA LEU A 767 -41.94 -43.03 4.96
C LEU A 767 -43.40 -43.50 4.93
N PRO A 768 -43.70 -44.66 4.33
CA PRO A 768 -45.02 -45.26 4.40
C PRO A 768 -45.35 -45.67 5.85
N VAL A 769 -46.66 -45.79 6.15
CA VAL A 769 -47.18 -46.12 7.49
C VAL A 769 -46.57 -47.42 8.02
N GLU A 770 -46.37 -48.41 7.16
CA GLU A 770 -45.73 -49.69 7.49
C GLU A 770 -44.24 -49.53 7.83
N GLY A 771 -43.54 -48.59 7.19
CA GLY A 771 -42.15 -48.27 7.50
C GLY A 771 -42.02 -47.57 8.86
N VAL A 772 -42.93 -46.64 9.17
CA VAL A 772 -43.00 -45.99 10.50
C VAL A 772 -43.28 -47.03 11.58
N LYS A 773 -44.19 -47.98 11.31
CA LYS A 773 -44.49 -49.10 12.22
C LYS A 773 -43.26 -49.96 12.51
N GLU A 774 -42.49 -50.32 11.49
CA GLU A 774 -41.27 -51.11 11.62
C GLU A 774 -40.19 -50.38 12.45
N LEU A 775 -39.99 -49.08 12.19
CA LEU A 775 -39.09 -48.25 12.99
C LEU A 775 -39.52 -48.15 14.45
N CYS A 776 -40.81 -48.00 14.71
CA CYS A 776 -41.35 -47.99 16.07
C CYS A 776 -41.11 -49.33 16.79
N LEU A 777 -41.34 -50.44 16.11
CA LEU A 777 -41.01 -51.76 16.65
C LEU A 777 -39.51 -51.86 16.96
N LEU A 778 -38.62 -51.44 16.07
CA LEU A 778 -37.17 -51.46 16.32
C LEU A 778 -36.76 -50.62 17.54
N LEU A 779 -37.34 -49.42 17.71
CA LEU A 779 -37.13 -48.58 18.89
C LEU A 779 -37.62 -49.27 20.18
N LEU A 780 -38.78 -49.94 20.13
CA LEU A 780 -39.32 -50.69 21.27
C LEU A 780 -38.41 -51.88 21.65
N HIS A 781 -37.87 -52.61 20.67
CA HIS A 781 -36.91 -53.70 20.92
C HIS A 781 -35.64 -53.22 21.63
N GLN A 782 -35.23 -51.96 21.38
CA GLN A 782 -34.09 -51.32 22.03
C GLN A 782 -34.44 -50.58 23.33
N SER A 783 -35.64 -50.81 23.89
CA SER A 783 -36.16 -50.16 25.10
C SER A 783 -36.34 -48.62 25.01
N LEU A 784 -36.44 -48.06 23.80
CA LEU A 784 -36.66 -46.64 23.54
C LEU A 784 -38.15 -46.32 23.39
N LEU A 785 -38.86 -46.39 24.50
CA LEU A 785 -40.31 -46.23 24.54
C LEU A 785 -40.78 -44.80 24.16
N LEU A 786 -40.16 -43.76 24.72
CA LEU A 786 -40.61 -42.37 24.52
C LEU A 786 -40.52 -41.91 23.05
N PRO A 787 -39.39 -42.11 22.33
CA PRO A 787 -39.32 -41.79 20.91
C PRO A 787 -40.32 -42.59 20.06
N SER A 788 -40.49 -43.88 20.36
CA SER A 788 -41.47 -44.70 19.64
C SER A 788 -42.91 -44.17 19.83
N LEU A 789 -43.28 -43.76 21.04
CA LEU A 789 -44.62 -43.21 21.31
C LEU A 789 -44.87 -41.91 20.56
N LYS A 790 -43.87 -41.03 20.44
CA LYS A 790 -43.98 -39.77 19.69
C LYS A 790 -44.23 -40.03 18.20
N LEU A 791 -43.45 -40.92 17.57
CA LEU A 791 -43.64 -41.27 16.15
C LEU A 791 -45.00 -41.89 15.86
N LEU A 792 -45.48 -42.79 16.73
CA LEU A 792 -46.78 -43.44 16.57
C LEU A 792 -47.96 -42.45 16.67
N LEU A 793 -47.80 -41.37 17.43
CA LEU A 793 -48.84 -40.35 17.60
C LEU A 793 -48.80 -39.28 16.51
N GLU A 794 -47.61 -38.94 15.99
CA GLU A 794 -47.42 -37.95 14.91
C GLU A 794 -47.98 -38.39 13.57
N SER A 795 -48.07 -39.70 13.30
CA SER A 795 -48.56 -40.22 12.02
C SER A 795 -50.06 -39.98 11.76
N GLY A 796 -50.86 -39.66 12.78
CA GLY A 796 -52.30 -39.40 12.67
C GLY A 796 -53.19 -40.63 12.36
N GLU A 797 -52.59 -41.75 11.95
CA GLU A 797 -53.26 -43.01 11.62
C GLU A 797 -53.82 -43.77 12.84
N GLU A 798 -55.07 -44.23 12.75
CA GLU A 798 -55.77 -44.92 13.85
C GLU A 798 -55.07 -46.22 14.28
N SER A 799 -54.47 -46.95 13.32
CA SER A 799 -53.79 -48.22 13.58
C SER A 799 -52.49 -48.07 14.39
N LEU A 800 -51.75 -46.96 14.17
CA LEU A 800 -50.52 -46.64 14.91
C LEU A 800 -50.85 -46.01 16.26
N GLN A 801 -51.90 -45.20 16.34
CA GLN A 801 -52.41 -44.69 17.61
C GLN A 801 -52.91 -45.81 18.53
N ALA A 802 -53.53 -46.86 17.98
CA ALA A 802 -53.92 -48.05 18.74
C ALA A 802 -52.69 -48.76 19.34
N MET A 803 -51.61 -48.88 18.57
CA MET A 803 -50.34 -49.42 19.06
C MET A 803 -49.71 -48.53 20.15
N ALA A 804 -49.74 -47.21 20.00
CA ALA A 804 -49.27 -46.28 21.04
C ALA A 804 -50.04 -46.47 22.35
N LEU A 805 -51.36 -46.61 22.27
CA LEU A 805 -52.22 -46.85 23.44
C LEU A 805 -51.94 -48.19 24.11
N GLU A 806 -51.68 -49.24 23.33
CA GLU A 806 -51.28 -50.55 23.88
C GLU A 806 -50.00 -50.42 24.70
N GLN A 807 -48.98 -49.75 24.16
CA GLN A 807 -47.72 -49.50 24.86
C GLN A 807 -47.90 -48.62 26.10
N ILE A 808 -48.71 -47.56 26.02
CA ILE A 808 -49.03 -46.66 27.15
C ILE A 808 -49.76 -47.42 28.26
N SER A 809 -50.67 -48.33 27.92
CA SER A 809 -51.42 -49.14 28.90
C SER A 809 -50.54 -50.16 29.63
N ALA A 810 -49.44 -50.60 29.00
CA ALA A 810 -48.47 -51.52 29.59
C ALA A 810 -47.53 -50.85 30.61
N VAL A 811 -47.43 -49.52 30.61
CA VAL A 811 -46.59 -48.78 31.56
C VAL A 811 -47.25 -48.70 32.93
N THR A 812 -46.56 -49.22 33.95
CA THR A 812 -47.05 -49.21 35.34
C THR A 812 -46.58 -48.00 36.14
N LYS A 813 -45.47 -47.35 35.75
CA LYS A 813 -44.92 -46.16 36.42
C LYS A 813 -44.39 -45.15 35.40
N VAL A 814 -44.84 -43.91 35.53
CA VAL A 814 -44.39 -42.80 34.69
C VAL A 814 -43.10 -42.19 35.26
N ASN A 815 -42.12 -41.95 34.40
CA ASN A 815 -40.83 -41.32 34.72
C ASN A 815 -40.31 -40.52 33.51
N ASP A 816 -39.20 -39.82 33.67
CA ASP A 816 -38.61 -38.97 32.63
C ASP A 816 -38.14 -39.74 31.37
N SER A 817 -38.02 -41.08 31.44
CA SER A 817 -37.63 -41.92 30.30
C SER A 817 -38.82 -42.38 29.43
N ASN A 818 -40.06 -42.25 29.92
CA ASN A 818 -41.26 -42.69 29.21
C ASN A 818 -42.30 -41.58 29.00
N CYS A 819 -42.13 -40.42 29.63
CA CYS A 819 -43.08 -39.32 29.52
C CYS A 819 -42.38 -37.97 29.59
N ASP A 820 -42.66 -37.11 28.61
CA ASP A 820 -42.25 -35.71 28.59
C ASP A 820 -43.41 -34.79 28.19
N GLN A 821 -43.19 -33.47 28.25
CA GLN A 821 -44.22 -32.48 27.93
C GLN A 821 -44.68 -32.54 26.46
N GLU A 822 -43.81 -32.95 25.55
CA GLU A 822 -44.12 -33.10 24.13
C GLU A 822 -45.08 -34.26 23.89
N LEU A 823 -44.81 -35.44 24.46
CA LEU A 823 -45.70 -36.59 24.40
C LEU A 823 -47.09 -36.28 24.97
N LEU A 824 -47.15 -35.58 26.11
CA LEU A 824 -48.41 -35.17 26.72
C LEU A 824 -49.21 -34.23 25.82
N SER A 825 -48.53 -33.35 25.07
CA SER A 825 -49.16 -32.47 24.07
C SER A 825 -49.71 -33.27 22.89
N LEU A 826 -48.91 -34.21 22.36
CA LEU A 826 -49.32 -35.08 21.24
C LEU A 826 -50.53 -35.96 21.60
N LEU A 827 -50.61 -36.48 22.83
CA LEU A 827 -51.75 -37.26 23.30
C LEU A 827 -53.05 -36.45 23.37
N VAL A 828 -52.96 -35.17 23.72
CA VAL A 828 -54.10 -34.25 23.74
C VAL A 828 -54.49 -33.84 22.32
N ASP A 829 -53.50 -33.50 21.48
CA ASP A 829 -53.70 -33.13 20.07
C ASP A 829 -54.33 -34.29 19.28
N ALA A 830 -53.95 -35.54 19.55
CA ALA A 830 -54.53 -36.75 18.97
C ALA A 830 -55.90 -37.15 19.57
N ARG A 831 -56.48 -36.35 20.47
CA ARG A 831 -57.77 -36.61 21.16
C ARG A 831 -57.82 -37.92 21.96
N LEU A 832 -56.69 -38.36 22.50
CA LEU A 832 -56.57 -39.63 23.24
C LEU A 832 -56.75 -39.49 24.76
N LEU A 833 -57.09 -38.30 25.25
CA LEU A 833 -57.27 -38.00 26.68
C LEU A 833 -58.20 -38.99 27.39
N VAL A 834 -59.36 -39.28 26.81
CA VAL A 834 -60.37 -40.19 27.37
C VAL A 834 -59.81 -41.61 27.54
N LYS A 835 -59.07 -42.09 26.53
CA LYS A 835 -58.49 -43.45 26.54
C LYS A 835 -57.32 -43.57 27.53
N CYS A 836 -56.76 -42.45 27.99
CA CYS A 836 -55.66 -42.43 28.96
C CYS A 836 -56.15 -42.36 30.42
N VAL A 837 -57.45 -42.17 30.71
CA VAL A 837 -57.97 -41.99 32.08
C VAL A 837 -57.60 -43.15 33.01
N SER A 838 -57.58 -44.38 32.48
CA SER A 838 -57.23 -45.59 33.22
C SER A 838 -55.73 -45.85 33.34
N THR A 839 -54.87 -44.99 32.78
CA THR A 839 -53.41 -45.18 32.73
C THR A 839 -52.69 -44.20 33.68
N PRO A 840 -51.46 -44.49 34.12
CA PRO A 840 -50.73 -43.60 35.02
C PRO A 840 -50.28 -42.27 34.37
N PHE A 841 -50.53 -42.10 33.06
CA PHE A 841 -50.29 -40.84 32.35
C PHE A 841 -51.37 -39.79 32.61
N TYR A 842 -52.59 -40.18 32.99
CA TYR A 842 -53.70 -39.23 33.18
C TYR A 842 -53.39 -38.08 34.17
N PRO A 843 -52.82 -38.32 35.37
CA PRO A 843 -52.44 -37.24 36.28
C PRO A 843 -51.39 -36.29 35.70
N HIS A 844 -50.48 -36.79 34.86
CA HIS A 844 -49.44 -36.01 34.21
C HIS A 844 -50.01 -35.14 33.08
N ILE A 845 -50.98 -35.67 32.30
CA ILE A 845 -51.72 -34.91 31.29
C ILE A 845 -52.51 -33.77 31.96
N VAL A 846 -53.22 -34.05 33.06
CA VAL A 846 -53.94 -33.01 33.83
C VAL A 846 -52.97 -31.95 34.36
N GLY A 847 -51.81 -32.35 34.89
CA GLY A 847 -50.76 -31.42 35.32
C GLY A 847 -50.24 -30.51 34.20
N HIS A 848 -50.03 -31.07 33.00
CA HIS A 848 -49.58 -30.35 31.81
C HIS A 848 -50.62 -29.36 31.29
N LEU A 849 -51.90 -29.75 31.23
CA LEU A 849 -53.01 -28.87 30.84
C LEU A 849 -53.17 -27.69 31.79
N VAL A 850 -52.99 -27.91 33.10
CA VAL A 850 -53.05 -26.84 34.10
C VAL A 850 -51.85 -25.89 33.98
N ALA A 851 -50.64 -26.43 33.76
CA ALA A 851 -49.43 -25.63 33.61
C ALA A 851 -49.46 -24.74 32.35
N ASN A 852 -50.03 -25.22 31.25
CA ASN A 852 -50.08 -24.52 29.97
C ASN A 852 -51.40 -23.78 29.68
N ASN A 853 -52.29 -23.67 30.67
CA ASN A 853 -53.60 -23.00 30.53
C ASN A 853 -53.47 -21.54 30.03
N GLN A 854 -52.39 -20.84 30.40
CA GLN A 854 -52.16 -19.46 29.98
C GLN A 854 -51.82 -19.30 28.48
N GLN A 855 -51.39 -20.37 27.82
CA GLN A 855 -50.99 -20.34 26.40
C GLN A 855 -52.17 -20.49 25.44
N GLY A 856 -53.37 -20.85 25.93
CA GLY A 856 -54.60 -20.91 25.13
C GLY A 856 -54.63 -21.99 24.03
N ARG A 857 -53.70 -22.95 24.03
CA ARG A 857 -53.54 -23.95 22.96
C ARG A 857 -54.67 -24.98 22.89
N TRP A 858 -55.28 -25.32 24.03
CA TRP A 858 -56.35 -26.33 24.10
C TRP A 858 -57.60 -25.77 24.76
N ASN A 859 -58.76 -26.10 24.20
CA ASN A 859 -60.04 -25.77 24.82
C ASN A 859 -60.36 -26.77 25.93
N ILE A 860 -60.10 -26.37 27.17
CA ILE A 860 -60.24 -27.22 28.35
C ILE A 860 -61.72 -27.55 28.63
N GLU A 861 -62.65 -26.64 28.33
CA GLU A 861 -64.08 -26.88 28.47
C GLU A 861 -64.55 -27.96 27.48
N GLU A 862 -63.99 -27.98 26.28
CA GLU A 862 -64.25 -29.01 25.28
C GLU A 862 -63.63 -30.36 25.65
N LEU A 863 -62.41 -30.38 26.18
CA LEU A 863 -61.80 -31.60 26.71
C LEU A 863 -62.56 -32.18 27.92
N ALA A 864 -63.08 -31.32 28.79
CA ALA A 864 -63.92 -31.72 29.91
C ALA A 864 -65.28 -32.27 29.43
N ARG A 865 -65.87 -31.68 28.38
CA ARG A 865 -67.07 -32.22 27.73
C ARG A 865 -66.85 -33.60 27.13
N HIS A 866 -65.73 -33.81 26.42
CA HIS A 866 -65.39 -35.13 25.88
C HIS A 866 -65.19 -36.19 26.99
N LEU A 867 -64.65 -35.80 28.16
CA LEU A 867 -64.56 -36.69 29.33
C LEU A 867 -65.94 -37.00 29.91
N GLN A 868 -66.84 -36.02 30.00
CA GLN A 868 -68.22 -36.21 30.48
C GLN A 868 -69.01 -37.13 29.53
N GLU A 869 -68.95 -36.90 28.22
CA GLU A 869 -69.61 -37.70 27.19
C GLU A 869 -69.15 -39.17 27.21
N ALA A 870 -67.88 -39.41 27.59
CA ALA A 870 -67.32 -40.73 27.77
C ALA A 870 -67.65 -41.39 29.14
N GLY A 871 -68.41 -40.72 30.01
CA GLY A 871 -68.83 -41.24 31.32
C GLY A 871 -67.87 -40.93 32.48
N HIS A 872 -66.84 -40.11 32.27
CA HIS A 872 -65.85 -39.69 33.26
C HIS A 872 -66.19 -38.31 33.86
N GLU A 873 -67.37 -38.18 34.47
CA GLU A 873 -67.89 -36.90 34.99
C GLU A 873 -67.02 -36.32 36.13
N VAL A 874 -66.46 -37.17 37.00
CA VAL A 874 -65.70 -36.72 38.17
C VAL A 874 -64.33 -36.19 37.75
N GLU A 875 -63.72 -36.85 36.77
CA GLU A 875 -62.47 -36.49 36.13
C GLU A 875 -62.58 -35.18 35.36
N ALA A 876 -63.67 -35.00 34.59
CA ALA A 876 -63.99 -33.74 33.89
C ALA A 876 -64.08 -32.56 34.88
N GLY A 877 -64.80 -32.73 35.99
CA GLY A 877 -64.96 -31.69 37.00
C GLY A 877 -63.68 -31.37 37.75
N SER A 878 -62.89 -32.41 38.02
CA SER A 878 -61.59 -32.27 38.66
C SER A 878 -60.60 -31.51 37.78
N LEU A 879 -60.64 -31.72 36.45
CA LEU A 879 -59.83 -30.97 35.49
C LEU A 879 -60.22 -29.49 35.46
N LEU A 880 -61.51 -29.16 35.39
CA LEU A 880 -61.99 -27.77 35.36
C LEU A 880 -61.61 -27.01 36.65
N LEU A 881 -61.83 -27.63 37.81
CA LEU A 881 -61.41 -27.08 39.09
C LEU A 881 -59.90 -26.88 39.17
N ALA A 882 -59.13 -27.79 38.55
CA ALA A 882 -57.69 -27.70 38.51
C ALA A 882 -57.17 -26.52 37.71
N VAL A 883 -57.80 -26.27 36.57
CA VAL A 883 -57.45 -25.23 35.59
C VAL A 883 -57.80 -23.84 36.11
N GLN A 884 -58.88 -23.71 36.88
CA GLN A 884 -59.24 -22.46 37.57
C GLN A 884 -58.38 -22.17 38.82
N GLY A 885 -57.35 -22.98 39.09
CA GLY A 885 -56.43 -22.74 40.21
C GLY A 885 -56.98 -23.12 41.58
N THR A 886 -58.07 -23.91 41.65
CA THR A 886 -58.64 -24.35 42.93
C THR A 886 -57.62 -25.20 43.70
N HIS A 887 -57.34 -24.86 44.95
CA HIS A 887 -56.35 -25.58 45.77
C HIS A 887 -56.72 -27.07 45.93
N ARG A 888 -55.74 -27.98 45.89
CA ARG A 888 -55.95 -29.45 45.86
C ARG A 888 -56.89 -29.97 46.96
N VAL A 889 -56.85 -29.36 48.15
CA VAL A 889 -57.70 -29.70 49.31
C VAL A 889 -59.20 -29.48 49.05
N PHE A 890 -59.56 -28.56 48.14
CA PHE A 890 -60.96 -28.25 47.81
C PHE A 890 -61.48 -29.02 46.59
N ARG A 891 -60.66 -29.86 45.94
CA ARG A 891 -61.07 -30.70 44.80
C ARG A 891 -61.68 -32.02 45.28
N THR A 892 -62.77 -31.94 46.04
CA THR A 892 -63.48 -33.13 46.53
C THR A 892 -64.42 -33.70 45.47
N PHE A 893 -64.73 -34.99 45.58
CA PHE A 893 -65.62 -35.71 44.66
C PHE A 893 -66.96 -34.99 44.40
N SER A 894 -67.60 -34.49 45.46
CA SER A 894 -68.87 -33.76 45.37
C SER A 894 -68.71 -32.41 44.67
N ILE A 895 -67.58 -31.71 44.87
CA ILE A 895 -67.31 -30.40 44.27
C ILE A 895 -66.99 -30.55 42.77
N ALA A 896 -66.25 -31.61 42.39
CA ALA A 896 -66.01 -31.94 40.98
C ALA A 896 -67.31 -32.20 40.22
N LEU A 897 -68.23 -33.00 40.76
CA LEU A 897 -69.54 -33.26 40.15
C LEU A 897 -70.41 -31.99 40.02
N SER A 898 -70.36 -31.09 41.02
CA SER A 898 -71.07 -29.81 40.90
C SER A 898 -70.44 -28.88 39.88
N ALA A 899 -69.11 -28.90 39.75
CA ALA A 899 -68.37 -28.06 38.82
C ALA A 899 -68.66 -28.42 37.36
N VAL A 900 -68.74 -29.72 37.03
CA VAL A 900 -69.16 -30.14 35.66
C VAL A 900 -70.53 -29.60 35.33
N ARG A 901 -71.52 -29.80 36.22
CA ARG A 901 -72.91 -29.36 35.98
C ARG A 901 -73.08 -27.84 35.84
N GLN A 902 -72.12 -27.07 36.33
CA GLN A 902 -72.14 -25.61 36.26
C GLN A 902 -71.37 -25.04 35.06
N TRP A 903 -70.36 -25.73 34.56
CA TRP A 903 -69.38 -25.17 33.61
C TRP A 903 -69.28 -25.92 32.28
N VAL A 904 -69.89 -27.09 32.15
CA VAL A 904 -70.00 -27.89 30.91
C VAL A 904 -71.47 -28.18 30.68
#